data_AF-A0AAD1H3H3-F1
#
_entry.id   AF-A0AAD1H3H3-F1
#
_cell.length_a   1.000
_cell.length_b   1.000
_cell.length_c   1.000
_cell.angle_alpha   90.00
_cell.angle_beta   90.00
_cell.angle_gamma   90.00
#
_symmetry.space_group_name_H-M   'P 1'
#
loop_
_entity.id
_entity.type
_entity.pdbx_description
1 polymer ?
#
loop_
_entity_poly.entity_id
_entity_poly.type
_entity_poly.pdbx_seq_one_letter_code
_entity_poly.pdbx_strand_id
1 'polypeptide(L)'
;MKQGFARPTPERAPVVKPENIVLPTPLSVPPPEGKPWWLVVVGVLVVGLLVGMVGMTVASGSRLFLGAGAIFPIFMIGGVAMMMFGGRFGGQQQMSRPKLDAMRAQFMLMLDMLRETAQESADSMDANYRWFHPAPTTLAAAVGSSRMWERQPDGKDLNFGVVRVGVGMTRPEVTWGEPQNMPTDIELEPVTGKALQEFGRYQSVVYNLPKMVSLLVEPWYSLVGEREQVLGLTRAIICQLAFSHGPDHVQMIVVTSDPDRWDWVKWIPHFGDPRRRDAAGNARMVYTSVREFATEQAELFAGRGSFTPRHASSSAETPTPHHVIISDIEDPQWEYVISSEGVDGVTFFDLTGSPLWTGVPQRVLRFTDSAGVIETLPRDRDTWMVIDDNAWFFALADQMSEADAEQFAHQMAHWRLAEAYEEIGQRVVQLGARDILSYYGIDDAGEIDFNTLWSGSGRRDLLSRSRLRIPFGNRADNGELLFLDMKSLDEGGDGPHGVMSGTTGSGKSSLVRTVIASLMLAHPPEELQFVLADLKGGSAVKPFDGVPHVSRIITDLEDDQALMERFLEAMWGEIARRKEICFSAGVDGAKEYNELRARMKARGEDMPPLPMLVVVIDEFYEWFRIMPTAVDVLDSIGRQGRAYWVHLMMASQTIESRAEKLMENMGYRLVLKAQTAGAAQAAGVPNAVNLPSQAGLGYFRKSGDEIIRFQAEYLWRDYRRGSSYDGEEQAPLTHSVDYIRPQLFTTAFAPLEVSVSGPDGQSALPQVVDGEAVNGHRGGDDVDEEEEALRTPKVGTVIIDQLRQIDFEPYRLWHPPLDVPVPIDELVNRFLGRPWPQDYGTAKNLVFPIGIIDRPYKHDQPPWTVDTSGAGANVLILGAGGAGKTTALQTLICAAALTHTPEQVQFYCLAYSGTALTTVANLPHVGGVSGPTDPYGVRRTVAEVLGLVRDRKRSFLEYDVPSMEVFRRRKFGGEPGGVPDDGFGDVYLVIDNYRALAEENEVLIEQVNQIINQGPSFGVHVVATADRESELRPPVRSGFGSRVELRLAAVEDAKLVRSRFAKDVPPKPGRGMVAVNYVRLDSDPQAGLHTLVARPALGSTPDAVFESDSVAAAVRQVAAAKPGRCAGCRPGSGWTSCGKWPRPIDARGSARAESLGPFPNWICSRCI
;
A
#
# COMPACT_ATOMS: atom_id res chain seq x y z
N MET A 1 4.68 28.82 -16.57
CA MET A 1 3.46 28.83 -17.43
C MET A 1 2.24 29.09 -16.57
N LYS A 2 1.13 29.62 -17.10
CA LYS A 2 -0.12 29.68 -16.33
C LYS A 2 -0.79 28.30 -16.29
N GLN A 3 -1.05 27.81 -15.09
CA GLN A 3 -1.84 26.61 -14.83
C GLN A 3 -3.32 26.90 -15.07
N GLY A 4 -4.03 25.92 -15.63
CA GLY A 4 -5.48 25.96 -15.73
C GLY A 4 -6.14 25.49 -14.43
N PHE A 5 -7.21 26.16 -14.02
CA PHE A 5 -8.02 25.79 -12.87
C PHE A 5 -9.46 25.52 -13.29
N ALA A 6 -9.92 24.28 -13.07
CA ALA A 6 -11.30 23.88 -13.25
C ALA A 6 -11.99 23.91 -11.88
N ARG A 7 -13.16 24.52 -11.83
CA ARG A 7 -13.98 24.60 -10.62
C ARG A 7 -14.34 23.18 -10.15
N PRO A 8 -13.86 22.71 -8.99
CA PRO A 8 -14.36 21.47 -8.44
C PRO A 8 -15.81 21.65 -7.97
N THR A 9 -16.52 20.56 -7.76
CA THR A 9 -17.81 20.60 -7.06
C THR A 9 -17.61 21.23 -5.68
N PRO A 10 -18.30 22.34 -5.33
CA PRO A 10 -18.06 23.04 -4.06
C PRO A 10 -18.23 22.12 -2.85
N GLU A 11 -17.29 22.22 -1.91
CA GLU A 11 -17.32 21.42 -0.69
C GLU A 11 -18.51 21.82 0.20
N ARG A 12 -19.12 20.83 0.86
CA ARG A 12 -20.32 21.06 1.68
C ARG A 12 -19.97 21.89 2.91
N ALA A 13 -20.51 23.11 2.96
CA ALA A 13 -20.32 24.05 4.06
C ALA A 13 -20.75 23.46 5.44
N PRO A 14 -20.10 23.90 6.54
CA PRO A 14 -20.58 23.66 7.90
C PRO A 14 -22.04 24.11 8.04
N VAL A 15 -22.87 23.25 8.61
CA VAL A 15 -24.31 23.54 8.80
C VAL A 15 -24.48 24.26 10.13
N VAL A 16 -25.03 25.48 10.11
CA VAL A 16 -25.48 26.17 11.32
C VAL A 16 -26.58 25.32 11.97
N LYS A 17 -26.50 25.14 13.29
CA LYS A 17 -27.56 24.45 14.06
C LYS A 17 -28.48 25.51 14.68
N PRO A 18 -29.68 25.77 14.11
CA PRO A 18 -30.70 26.55 14.80
C PRO A 18 -31.23 25.74 15.99
N GLU A 19 -31.07 26.27 17.20
CA GLU A 19 -31.59 25.62 18.42
C GLU A 19 -32.66 26.48 19.11
N ASN A 20 -33.60 25.81 19.76
CA ASN A 20 -34.70 26.44 20.50
C ASN A 20 -34.47 26.21 22.00
N ILE A 21 -33.84 27.18 22.66
CA ILE A 21 -33.53 27.12 24.08
C ILE A 21 -34.70 27.70 24.87
N VAL A 22 -35.46 26.79 25.49
CA VAL A 22 -36.51 27.16 26.46
C VAL A 22 -35.83 27.57 27.76
N LEU A 23 -36.01 28.82 28.18
CA LEU A 23 -35.40 29.35 29.38
C LEU A 23 -36.02 28.72 30.65
N PRO A 24 -35.22 28.32 31.66
CA PRO A 24 -35.73 27.73 32.88
C PRO A 24 -36.46 28.78 33.72
N THR A 25 -37.62 28.42 34.27
CA THR A 25 -38.33 29.25 35.25
C THR A 25 -37.44 29.45 36.49
N PRO A 26 -37.14 30.70 36.91
CA PRO A 26 -36.38 30.95 38.13
C PRO A 26 -37.17 30.51 39.36
N LEU A 27 -36.49 30.33 40.49
CA LEU A 27 -37.12 29.80 41.70
C LEU A 27 -38.12 30.80 42.27
N SER A 28 -39.32 30.32 42.65
CA SER A 28 -40.24 31.08 43.48
C SER A 28 -40.02 30.77 44.96
N VAL A 29 -39.98 31.81 45.78
CA VAL A 29 -40.01 31.71 47.25
C VAL A 29 -41.35 32.26 47.71
N PRO A 30 -42.25 31.44 48.28
CA PRO A 30 -43.53 31.93 48.74
C PRO A 30 -43.31 32.97 49.85
N PRO A 31 -44.02 34.12 49.82
CA PRO A 31 -43.86 35.14 50.84
C PRO A 31 -44.19 34.56 52.22
N PRO A 32 -43.44 34.92 53.27
CA PRO A 32 -43.69 34.39 54.61
C PRO A 32 -45.05 34.88 55.10
N GLU A 33 -46.01 33.96 55.25
CA GLU A 33 -47.34 34.30 55.81
C GLU A 33 -47.17 35.01 57.16
N GLY A 34 -47.54 36.29 57.19
CA GLY A 34 -47.53 37.08 58.40
C GLY A 34 -48.47 36.45 59.42
N LYS A 35 -47.95 36.11 60.61
CA LYS A 35 -48.73 35.51 61.71
C LYS A 35 -50.07 36.25 61.83
N PRO A 36 -51.22 35.56 61.72
CA PRO A 36 -52.49 36.25 61.50
C PRO A 36 -52.77 37.33 62.54
N TRP A 37 -52.92 38.58 62.09
CA TRP A 37 -53.08 39.76 62.94
C TRP A 37 -54.27 39.63 63.93
N TRP A 38 -55.28 38.83 63.59
CA TRP A 38 -56.39 38.51 64.48
C TRP A 38 -55.96 37.82 65.77
N LEU A 39 -54.85 37.08 65.83
CA LEU A 39 -54.30 36.53 67.08
C LEU A 39 -53.84 37.65 68.02
N VAL A 40 -53.25 38.73 67.48
CA VAL A 40 -52.88 39.92 68.26
C VAL A 40 -54.13 40.67 68.71
N VAL A 41 -55.14 40.81 67.84
CA VAL A 41 -56.41 41.47 68.20
C VAL A 41 -57.20 40.69 69.24
N VAL A 42 -57.27 39.36 69.17
CA VAL A 42 -57.89 38.52 70.21
C VAL A 42 -57.14 38.69 71.54
N GLY A 43 -55.80 38.71 71.52
CA GLY A 43 -54.99 39.01 72.70
C GLY A 43 -55.30 40.39 73.30
N VAL A 44 -55.28 41.44 72.47
CA VAL A 44 -55.57 42.83 72.90
C VAL A 44 -57.02 42.99 73.35
N LEU A 45 -57.99 42.32 72.74
CA LEU A 45 -59.40 42.39 73.12
C LEU A 45 -59.65 41.68 74.44
N VAL A 46 -59.06 40.50 74.68
CA VAL A 46 -59.13 39.80 75.97
C VAL A 46 -58.46 40.62 77.08
N VAL A 47 -57.27 41.18 76.83
CA VAL A 47 -56.59 42.08 77.78
C VAL A 47 -57.39 43.36 78.02
N GLY A 48 -57.98 43.94 76.98
CA GLY A 48 -58.82 45.14 77.06
C GLY A 48 -60.11 44.91 77.86
N LEU A 49 -60.75 43.74 77.73
CA LEU A 49 -61.89 43.33 78.54
C LEU A 49 -61.51 43.16 80.02
N LEU A 50 -60.33 42.59 80.28
CA LEU A 50 -59.79 42.38 81.62
C LEU A 50 -59.42 43.72 82.29
N VAL A 51 -58.73 44.62 81.58
CA VAL A 51 -58.43 46.00 82.01
C VAL A 51 -59.72 46.82 82.16
N GLY A 52 -60.72 46.64 81.31
CA GLY A 52 -62.03 47.29 81.42
C GLY A 52 -62.81 46.86 82.68
N MET A 53 -62.75 45.58 83.04
CA MET A 53 -63.40 45.04 84.24
C MET A 53 -62.69 45.49 85.53
N VAL A 54 -61.36 45.58 85.51
CA VAL A 54 -60.56 46.21 86.59
C VAL A 54 -60.82 47.73 86.64
N GLY A 55 -60.95 48.38 85.49
CA GLY A 55 -61.29 49.80 85.37
C GLY A 55 -62.66 50.13 85.95
N MET A 56 -63.69 49.34 85.66
CA MET A 56 -65.04 49.52 86.23
C MET A 56 -65.07 49.32 87.76
N THR A 57 -64.29 48.39 88.30
CA THR A 57 -64.21 48.17 89.76
C THR A 57 -63.45 49.30 90.47
N VAL A 58 -62.43 49.89 89.83
CA VAL A 58 -61.75 51.09 90.35
C VAL A 58 -62.60 52.36 90.21
N ALA A 59 -63.28 52.57 89.07
CA ALA A 59 -64.01 53.80 88.76
C ALA A 59 -65.40 53.89 89.42
N SER A 60 -66.07 52.77 89.72
CA SER A 60 -67.39 52.77 90.35
C SER A 60 -67.37 52.99 91.87
N GLY A 61 -66.19 52.94 92.51
CA GLY A 61 -66.05 53.05 93.97
C GLY A 61 -66.71 51.92 94.79
N SER A 62 -67.28 50.91 94.12
CA SER A 62 -68.13 49.91 94.76
C SER A 62 -67.32 48.78 95.40
N ARG A 63 -67.33 48.71 96.75
CA ARG A 63 -66.63 47.66 97.53
C ARG A 63 -67.29 46.26 97.45
N LEU A 64 -68.15 46.02 96.45
CA LEU A 64 -68.89 44.77 96.27
C LEU A 64 -68.06 43.63 95.64
N PHE A 65 -66.94 43.95 95.00
CA PHE A 65 -66.10 42.96 94.29
C PHE A 65 -65.05 42.24 95.15
N LEU A 66 -65.21 42.23 96.47
CA LEU A 66 -64.45 41.36 97.40
C LEU A 66 -65.12 40.00 97.64
N GLY A 67 -66.18 39.67 96.89
CA GLY A 67 -66.83 38.36 96.86
C GLY A 67 -66.33 37.43 95.75
N ALA A 68 -67.06 36.34 95.50
CA ALA A 68 -66.66 35.21 94.65
C ALA A 68 -66.42 35.50 93.14
N GLY A 69 -66.54 36.75 92.68
CA GLY A 69 -66.31 37.14 91.27
C GLY A 69 -64.85 37.12 90.82
N ALA A 70 -63.88 37.08 91.75
CA ALA A 70 -62.45 37.25 91.45
C ALA A 70 -61.78 36.09 90.69
N ILE A 71 -62.44 34.93 90.52
CA ILE A 71 -61.85 33.72 89.93
C ILE A 71 -61.86 33.73 88.39
N PHE A 72 -62.82 34.42 87.78
CA PHE A 72 -63.08 34.38 86.33
C PHE A 72 -61.89 34.79 85.42
N PRO A 73 -61.09 35.83 85.75
CA PRO A 73 -59.98 36.25 84.90
C PRO A 73 -58.86 35.20 84.75
N ILE A 74 -58.61 34.40 85.79
CA ILE A 74 -57.46 33.48 85.85
C ILE A 74 -57.63 32.32 84.84
N PHE A 75 -58.86 31.80 84.71
CA PHE A 75 -59.14 30.72 83.74
C PHE A 75 -59.01 31.17 82.28
N MET A 76 -59.35 32.42 81.94
CA MET A 76 -59.16 32.93 80.58
C MET A 76 -57.67 33.04 80.22
N ILE A 77 -56.81 33.47 81.14
CA ILE A 77 -55.36 33.55 80.92
C ILE A 77 -54.78 32.16 80.63
N GLY A 78 -55.19 31.12 81.38
CA GLY A 78 -54.76 29.75 81.15
C GLY A 78 -55.15 29.19 79.77
N GLY A 79 -56.37 29.49 79.31
CA GLY A 79 -56.84 29.06 77.98
C GLY A 79 -56.05 29.68 76.82
N VAL A 80 -55.77 30.98 76.90
CA VAL A 80 -54.99 31.69 75.86
C VAL A 80 -53.54 31.21 75.82
N ALA A 81 -52.93 30.90 76.97
CA ALA A 81 -51.57 30.36 77.03
C ALA A 81 -51.45 29.00 76.32
N MET A 82 -52.38 28.06 76.57
CA MET A 82 -52.43 26.77 75.86
C MET A 82 -52.53 26.95 74.34
N MET A 83 -53.34 27.91 73.88
CA MET A 83 -53.54 28.16 72.45
C MET A 83 -52.30 28.77 71.76
N MET A 84 -51.53 29.64 72.43
CA MET A 84 -50.32 30.22 71.84
C MET A 84 -49.12 29.26 71.77
N PHE A 85 -48.97 28.35 72.74
CA PHE A 85 -47.81 27.43 72.80
C PHE A 85 -48.04 26.07 72.12
N GLY A 86 -49.27 25.73 71.74
CA GLY A 86 -49.63 24.44 71.12
C GLY A 86 -49.23 24.24 69.65
N GLY A 87 -48.55 25.19 69.00
CA GLY A 87 -48.32 25.25 67.56
C GLY A 87 -47.33 24.25 66.94
N ARG A 88 -47.35 22.97 67.37
CA ARG A 88 -46.35 21.94 66.96
C ARG A 88 -46.85 20.91 65.94
N PHE A 89 -48.11 20.99 65.49
CA PHE A 89 -48.75 19.92 64.68
C PHE A 89 -49.57 20.41 63.46
N GLY A 90 -49.30 21.59 62.91
CA GLY A 90 -49.93 22.03 61.65
C GLY A 90 -49.31 23.29 61.06
N GLY A 91 -48.64 23.14 59.92
CA GLY A 91 -48.04 24.22 59.12
C GLY A 91 -47.25 23.64 57.95
N GLN A 92 -47.43 24.20 56.74
CA GLN A 92 -46.75 23.70 55.55
C GLN A 92 -45.24 24.02 55.55
N GLN A 93 -44.48 23.32 54.68
CA GLN A 93 -43.02 23.35 54.69
C GLN A 93 -42.45 24.74 54.34
N GLN A 94 -41.93 25.45 55.33
CA GLN A 94 -40.84 26.40 55.07
C GLN A 94 -39.65 25.60 54.52
N MET A 95 -39.16 25.95 53.32
CA MET A 95 -38.01 25.26 52.74
C MET A 95 -36.76 25.51 53.57
N SER A 96 -36.10 24.44 54.00
CA SER A 96 -34.87 24.54 54.78
C SER A 96 -33.75 25.15 53.92
N ARG A 97 -32.85 25.93 54.54
CA ARG A 97 -31.74 26.58 53.81
C ARG A 97 -30.94 25.61 52.92
N PRO A 98 -30.55 24.40 53.36
CA PRO A 98 -29.84 23.45 52.49
C PRO A 98 -30.64 23.00 51.26
N LYS A 99 -31.98 22.97 51.33
CA LYS A 99 -32.84 22.66 50.18
C LYS A 99 -32.90 23.81 49.18
N LEU A 100 -32.98 25.05 49.66
CA LEU A 100 -32.90 26.25 48.82
C LEU A 100 -31.53 26.36 48.13
N ASP A 101 -30.44 26.12 48.87
CA ASP A 101 -29.08 26.21 48.33
C ASP A 101 -28.79 25.09 47.32
N ALA A 102 -29.33 23.87 47.53
CA ALA A 102 -29.30 22.79 46.54
C ALA A 102 -30.10 23.14 45.26
N MET A 103 -31.29 23.76 45.39
CA MET A 103 -32.10 24.20 44.25
C MET A 103 -31.42 25.33 43.47
N ARG A 104 -30.76 26.28 44.15
CA ARG A 104 -29.90 27.30 43.51
C ARG A 104 -28.77 26.65 42.72
N ALA A 105 -28.05 25.70 43.31
CA ALA A 105 -26.97 24.98 42.63
C ALA A 105 -27.48 24.25 41.36
N GLN A 106 -28.63 23.59 41.45
CA GLN A 106 -29.27 22.94 40.29
C GLN A 106 -29.67 23.95 39.19
N PHE A 107 -30.14 25.14 39.56
CA PHE A 107 -30.48 26.20 38.60
C PHE A 107 -29.22 26.77 37.91
N MET A 108 -28.14 27.01 38.66
CA MET A 108 -26.89 27.48 38.06
C MET A 108 -26.28 26.44 37.11
N LEU A 109 -26.28 25.16 37.48
CA LEU A 109 -25.85 24.06 36.59
C LEU A 109 -26.68 23.99 35.29
N MET A 110 -27.98 24.30 35.36
CA MET A 110 -28.83 24.40 34.16
C MET A 110 -28.42 25.59 33.27
N LEU A 111 -28.15 26.76 33.85
CA LEU A 111 -27.67 27.92 33.09
C LEU A 111 -26.26 27.73 32.51
N ASP A 112 -25.39 26.98 33.18
CA ASP A 112 -24.06 26.64 32.65
C ASP A 112 -24.16 25.65 31.47
N MET A 113 -25.03 24.63 31.55
CA MET A 113 -25.35 23.73 30.43
C MET A 113 -25.94 24.48 29.24
N LEU A 114 -26.90 25.39 29.46
CA LEU A 114 -27.47 26.20 28.38
C LEU A 114 -26.47 27.22 27.79
N ARG A 115 -25.39 27.56 28.51
CA ARG A 115 -24.29 28.38 27.98
C ARG A 115 -23.42 27.56 27.03
N GLU A 116 -23.17 26.31 27.34
CA GLU A 116 -22.47 25.36 26.46
C GLU A 116 -23.24 25.19 25.15
N THR A 117 -24.57 24.97 25.21
CA THR A 117 -25.45 24.91 24.03
C THR A 117 -25.44 26.20 23.19
N ALA A 118 -25.52 27.37 23.84
CA ALA A 118 -25.48 28.65 23.15
C ALA A 118 -24.11 28.93 22.50
N GLN A 119 -23.01 28.49 23.13
CA GLN A 119 -21.67 28.56 22.56
C GLN A 119 -21.51 27.60 21.37
N GLU A 120 -22.00 26.36 21.44
CA GLU A 120 -21.99 25.44 20.28
C GLU A 120 -22.73 26.03 19.07
N SER A 121 -23.86 26.70 19.28
CA SER A 121 -24.59 27.37 18.21
C SER A 121 -23.77 28.53 17.63
N ALA A 122 -23.17 29.37 18.48
CA ALA A 122 -22.29 30.48 18.07
C ALA A 122 -21.04 30.00 17.30
N ASP A 123 -20.39 28.92 17.74
CA ASP A 123 -19.24 28.31 17.07
C ASP A 123 -19.65 27.70 15.72
N SER A 124 -20.87 27.13 15.61
CA SER A 124 -21.41 26.65 14.33
C SER A 124 -21.67 27.78 13.33
N MET A 125 -22.11 28.96 13.81
CA MET A 125 -22.24 30.17 12.99
C MET A 125 -20.88 30.69 12.54
N ASP A 126 -19.89 30.74 13.44
CA ASP A 126 -18.55 31.22 13.09
C ASP A 126 -17.87 30.33 12.05
N ALA A 127 -17.97 29.01 12.23
CA ALA A 127 -17.48 28.03 11.26
C ALA A 127 -18.16 28.19 9.88
N ASN A 128 -19.47 28.38 9.85
CA ASN A 128 -20.21 28.63 8.60
C ASN A 128 -19.83 29.96 7.93
N TYR A 129 -19.74 31.05 8.72
CA TYR A 129 -19.48 32.39 8.19
C TYR A 129 -18.04 32.51 7.70
N ARG A 130 -17.05 32.02 8.44
CA ARG A 130 -15.63 32.04 8.05
C ARG A 130 -15.29 31.01 6.96
N TRP A 131 -16.15 30.01 6.75
CA TRP A 131 -16.07 29.12 5.58
C TRP A 131 -16.41 29.84 4.28
N PHE A 132 -17.53 30.57 4.24
CA PHE A 132 -17.91 31.34 3.05
C PHE A 132 -17.07 32.61 2.87
N HIS A 133 -16.71 33.26 3.99
CA HIS A 133 -16.09 34.59 4.07
C HIS A 133 -14.85 34.59 4.99
N PRO A 134 -13.77 33.90 4.57
CA PRO A 134 -12.54 33.75 5.36
C PRO A 134 -11.84 35.08 5.64
N ALA A 135 -10.89 35.07 6.58
CA ALA A 135 -10.08 36.25 6.86
C ALA A 135 -9.17 36.58 5.65
N PRO A 136 -9.05 37.86 5.24
CA PRO A 136 -8.21 38.23 4.10
C PRO A 136 -6.75 37.77 4.21
N THR A 137 -6.21 37.73 5.43
CA THR A 137 -4.87 37.19 5.74
C THR A 137 -4.68 35.71 5.44
N THR A 138 -5.77 34.93 5.31
CA THR A 138 -5.71 33.48 4.98
C THR A 138 -5.88 33.18 3.49
N LEU A 139 -6.29 34.17 2.67
CA LEU A 139 -6.61 33.95 1.25
C LEU A 139 -5.41 33.44 0.45
N ALA A 140 -4.24 34.02 0.67
CA ALA A 140 -2.98 33.65 0.00
C ALA A 140 -2.69 32.15 0.14
N ALA A 141 -2.81 31.59 1.35
CA ALA A 141 -2.59 30.17 1.62
C ALA A 141 -3.67 29.24 1.02
N ALA A 142 -4.80 29.79 0.55
CA ALA A 142 -5.90 29.05 -0.05
C ALA A 142 -5.96 29.15 -1.60
N VAL A 143 -5.14 30.01 -2.23
CA VAL A 143 -5.10 30.14 -3.71
C VAL A 143 -4.73 28.79 -4.34
N GLY A 144 -5.50 28.35 -5.33
CA GLY A 144 -5.36 27.03 -5.96
C GLY A 144 -5.99 25.85 -5.21
N SER A 145 -6.60 26.08 -4.03
CA SER A 145 -7.39 25.06 -3.33
C SER A 145 -8.78 24.87 -3.95
N SER A 146 -9.49 23.83 -3.50
CA SER A 146 -10.88 23.54 -3.87
C SER A 146 -11.88 24.67 -3.52
N ARG A 147 -11.50 25.60 -2.64
CA ARG A 147 -12.30 26.75 -2.21
C ARG A 147 -12.21 27.94 -3.20
N MET A 148 -11.27 27.91 -4.15
CA MET A 148 -11.06 29.00 -5.12
C MET A 148 -12.11 28.96 -6.26
N TRP A 149 -12.62 30.13 -6.64
CA TRP A 149 -13.59 30.36 -7.72
C TRP A 149 -14.89 29.53 -7.63
N GLU A 150 -15.26 29.12 -6.41
CA GLU A 150 -16.40 28.24 -6.15
C GLU A 150 -17.78 28.89 -6.32
N ARG A 151 -17.88 30.22 -6.28
CA ARG A 151 -19.16 30.96 -6.30
C ARG A 151 -19.82 30.92 -7.67
N GLN A 152 -21.12 30.61 -7.71
CA GLN A 152 -21.89 30.40 -8.94
C GLN A 152 -22.97 31.48 -9.18
N PRO A 153 -23.15 32.01 -10.40
CA PRO A 153 -24.16 33.03 -10.73
C PRO A 153 -25.56 32.44 -10.95
N ASP A 154 -25.85 31.25 -10.42
CA ASP A 154 -27.01 30.40 -10.78
C ASP A 154 -28.32 30.74 -10.04
N GLY A 155 -28.31 31.83 -9.25
CA GLY A 155 -29.42 32.28 -8.43
C GLY A 155 -29.65 31.49 -7.13
N LYS A 156 -28.95 30.37 -6.92
CA LYS A 156 -29.07 29.54 -5.70
C LYS A 156 -27.94 29.80 -4.73
N ASP A 157 -26.74 30.13 -5.21
CA ASP A 157 -25.64 30.58 -4.36
C ASP A 157 -25.87 32.00 -3.85
N LEU A 158 -26.52 32.08 -2.68
CA LEU A 158 -26.78 33.35 -1.99
C LEU A 158 -25.49 34.13 -1.68
N ASN A 159 -24.33 33.49 -1.58
CA ASN A 159 -23.05 34.16 -1.29
C ASN A 159 -22.35 34.70 -2.54
N PHE A 160 -22.83 34.42 -3.75
CA PHE A 160 -22.31 35.04 -4.98
C PHE A 160 -22.38 36.57 -4.88
N GLY A 161 -21.32 37.28 -5.23
CA GLY A 161 -21.27 38.75 -5.16
C GLY A 161 -21.40 39.32 -3.74
N VAL A 162 -21.20 38.54 -2.68
CA VAL A 162 -21.16 38.99 -1.29
C VAL A 162 -19.70 39.04 -0.83
N VAL A 163 -19.29 40.13 -0.17
CA VAL A 163 -17.89 40.37 0.25
C VAL A 163 -17.82 40.88 1.69
N ARG A 164 -16.80 40.44 2.43
CA ARG A 164 -16.56 40.81 3.82
C ARG A 164 -15.88 42.18 3.87
N VAL A 165 -16.37 43.05 4.74
CA VAL A 165 -15.75 44.36 5.01
C VAL A 165 -15.10 44.44 6.40
N GLY A 166 -15.31 43.42 7.24
CA GLY A 166 -14.76 43.37 8.59
C GLY A 166 -15.39 42.29 9.46
N VAL A 167 -15.18 42.41 10.77
CA VAL A 167 -15.81 41.56 11.81
C VAL A 167 -16.61 42.41 12.79
N GLY A 168 -17.75 41.91 13.24
CA GLY A 168 -18.66 42.66 14.11
C GLY A 168 -19.55 41.80 14.98
N MET A 169 -20.67 42.38 15.43
CA MET A 169 -21.63 41.75 16.35
C MET A 169 -22.91 41.35 15.62
N THR A 170 -23.36 40.11 15.79
CA THR A 170 -24.59 39.57 15.18
C THR A 170 -25.37 38.77 16.22
N ARG A 171 -26.71 38.70 16.11
CA ARG A 171 -27.53 37.88 17.02
C ARG A 171 -27.32 36.38 16.70
N PRO A 172 -27.26 35.49 17.71
CA PRO A 172 -27.13 34.05 17.49
C PRO A 172 -28.38 33.47 16.82
N GLU A 173 -28.24 32.32 16.16
CA GLU A 173 -29.35 31.53 15.61
C GLU A 173 -30.03 30.66 16.69
N VAL A 174 -30.16 31.21 17.89
CA VAL A 174 -30.88 30.61 19.01
C VAL A 174 -32.24 31.29 19.15
N THR A 175 -33.30 30.49 19.12
CA THR A 175 -34.65 30.94 19.51
C THR A 175 -34.80 30.79 21.02
N TRP A 176 -35.02 31.91 21.71
CA TRP A 176 -35.21 31.96 23.15
C TRP A 176 -36.70 31.80 23.50
N GLY A 177 -37.08 30.65 24.05
CA GLY A 177 -38.43 30.41 24.53
C GLY A 177 -38.68 31.06 25.89
N GLU A 178 -39.66 31.95 25.99
CA GLU A 178 -40.06 32.56 27.27
C GLU A 178 -40.55 31.50 28.29
N PRO A 179 -40.19 31.61 29.58
CA PRO A 179 -40.64 30.63 30.59
C PRO A 179 -42.16 30.72 30.81
N GLN A 180 -42.88 29.62 30.56
CA GLN A 180 -44.36 29.57 30.62
C GLN A 180 -44.97 29.95 31.98
N ASN A 181 -44.20 29.90 33.08
CA ASN A 181 -44.65 30.23 34.43
C ASN A 181 -43.58 31.08 35.14
N MET A 182 -43.36 32.31 34.65
CA MET A 182 -42.41 33.25 35.26
C MET A 182 -42.98 33.79 36.60
N PRO A 183 -42.27 33.68 37.74
CA PRO A 183 -42.73 34.21 39.03
C PRO A 183 -42.94 35.72 39.00
N THR A 184 -43.81 36.25 39.87
CA THR A 184 -43.91 37.71 40.03
C THR A 184 -42.66 38.27 40.72
N ASP A 185 -42.32 39.55 40.50
CA ASP A 185 -41.17 40.23 41.12
C ASP A 185 -41.11 40.13 42.66
N ILE A 186 -42.25 39.87 43.30
CA ILE A 186 -42.41 39.73 44.75
C ILE A 186 -42.08 38.29 45.23
N GLU A 187 -42.26 37.30 44.35
CA GLU A 187 -42.05 35.86 44.62
C GLU A 187 -40.70 35.35 44.05
N LEU A 188 -40.09 36.12 43.15
CA LEU A 188 -38.84 35.80 42.47
C LEU A 188 -37.65 35.70 43.43
N GLU A 189 -36.92 34.58 43.40
CA GLU A 189 -35.71 34.41 44.18
C GLU A 189 -34.55 35.25 43.59
N PRO A 190 -33.92 36.18 44.35
CA PRO A 190 -33.04 37.19 43.77
C PRO A 190 -31.77 36.68 43.09
N VAL A 191 -31.24 35.51 43.46
CA VAL A 191 -30.01 34.96 42.88
C VAL A 191 -30.31 34.36 41.51
N THR A 192 -31.32 33.50 41.44
CA THR A 192 -31.74 32.83 40.18
C THR A 192 -32.36 33.81 39.19
N GLY A 193 -33.16 34.79 39.65
CA GLY A 193 -33.68 35.87 38.81
C GLY A 193 -32.57 36.72 38.18
N LYS A 194 -31.58 37.17 38.97
CA LYS A 194 -30.44 37.93 38.44
C LYS A 194 -29.56 37.09 37.51
N ALA A 195 -29.29 35.83 37.85
CA ALA A 195 -28.49 34.94 37.02
C ALA A 195 -29.12 34.72 35.63
N LEU A 196 -30.45 34.58 35.56
CA LEU A 196 -31.18 34.46 34.30
C LEU A 196 -31.11 35.76 33.47
N GLN A 197 -31.20 36.93 34.10
CA GLN A 197 -31.06 38.23 33.44
C GLN A 197 -29.65 38.46 32.88
N GLU A 198 -28.61 38.12 33.64
CA GLU A 198 -27.22 38.21 33.17
C GLU A 198 -26.93 37.19 32.05
N PHE A 199 -27.44 35.96 32.18
CA PHE A 199 -27.38 34.94 31.13
C PHE A 199 -27.99 35.43 29.81
N GLY A 200 -29.27 35.86 29.84
CA GLY A 200 -29.97 36.34 28.64
C GLY A 200 -29.28 37.54 27.99
N ARG A 201 -28.69 38.45 28.79
CA ARG A 201 -27.87 39.55 28.27
C ARG A 201 -26.62 39.03 27.55
N TYR A 202 -25.80 38.20 28.19
CA TYR A 202 -24.53 37.76 27.60
C TYR A 202 -24.69 36.80 26.42
N GLN A 203 -25.76 36.01 26.37
CA GLN A 203 -26.03 35.06 25.27
C GLN A 203 -26.85 35.67 24.12
N SER A 204 -27.11 37.00 24.12
CA SER A 204 -27.90 37.67 23.07
C SER A 204 -27.11 38.10 21.83
N VAL A 205 -25.78 38.00 21.86
CA VAL A 205 -24.87 38.50 20.80
C VAL A 205 -23.68 37.56 20.63
N VAL A 206 -23.36 37.24 19.38
CA VAL A 206 -22.10 36.60 18.97
C VAL A 206 -21.15 37.68 18.44
N TYR A 207 -19.90 37.63 18.88
CA TYR A 207 -18.85 38.61 18.59
C TYR A 207 -17.89 38.11 17.50
N ASN A 208 -17.20 39.04 16.83
CA ASN A 208 -16.16 38.78 15.83
C ASN A 208 -16.62 37.97 14.58
N LEU A 209 -17.92 37.92 14.30
CA LEU A 209 -18.45 37.29 13.09
C LEU A 209 -18.20 38.19 11.86
N PRO A 210 -17.89 37.61 10.68
CA PRO A 210 -17.87 38.31 9.39
C PRO A 210 -19.06 39.25 9.16
N LYS A 211 -18.77 40.45 8.67
CA LYS A 211 -19.75 41.48 8.29
C LYS A 211 -19.65 41.79 6.81
N MET A 212 -20.82 41.81 6.18
CA MET A 212 -20.96 41.54 4.75
C MET A 212 -21.69 42.68 4.03
N VAL A 213 -21.26 42.98 2.80
CA VAL A 213 -22.02 43.80 1.84
C VAL A 213 -22.21 43.01 0.54
N SER A 214 -23.24 43.34 -0.23
CA SER A 214 -23.60 42.62 -1.46
C SER A 214 -23.59 43.52 -2.68
N LEU A 215 -22.84 43.11 -3.69
CA LEU A 215 -22.75 43.76 -5.01
C LEU A 215 -24.08 43.74 -5.77
N LEU A 216 -24.98 42.80 -5.42
CA LEU A 216 -26.30 42.65 -6.07
C LEU A 216 -27.46 43.22 -5.23
N VAL A 217 -27.17 44.05 -4.22
CA VAL A 217 -28.19 44.76 -3.42
C VAL A 217 -28.07 46.28 -3.59
N GLU A 218 -26.86 46.82 -3.73
CA GLU A 218 -26.62 48.23 -4.04
C GLU A 218 -25.77 48.37 -5.32
N PRO A 219 -26.07 49.33 -6.21
CA PRO A 219 -25.25 49.62 -7.38
C PRO A 219 -23.90 50.27 -7.06
N TRP A 220 -23.72 50.87 -5.87
CA TRP A 220 -22.44 51.40 -5.43
C TRP A 220 -22.28 51.45 -3.91
N TYR A 221 -21.03 51.56 -3.48
CA TYR A 221 -20.61 51.85 -2.12
C TYR A 221 -19.57 52.98 -2.11
N SER A 222 -19.66 53.90 -1.15
CA SER A 222 -18.64 54.95 -0.91
C SER A 222 -17.94 54.69 0.41
N LEU A 223 -16.60 54.59 0.35
CA LEU A 223 -15.73 54.34 1.50
C LEU A 223 -15.15 55.66 2.00
N VAL A 224 -15.58 56.12 3.18
CA VAL A 224 -15.22 57.44 3.71
C VAL A 224 -14.42 57.29 4.99
N GLY A 225 -13.12 57.59 4.96
CA GLY A 225 -12.21 57.38 6.08
C GLY A 225 -10.82 57.96 5.87
N GLU A 226 -9.84 57.51 6.67
CA GLU A 226 -8.44 57.78 6.40
C GLU A 226 -7.98 57.03 5.13
N ARG A 227 -7.15 57.69 4.31
CA ARG A 227 -6.77 57.20 2.97
C ARG A 227 -6.22 55.78 2.97
N GLU A 228 -5.32 55.46 3.89
CA GLU A 228 -4.71 54.12 3.97
C GLU A 228 -5.66 53.07 4.58
N GLN A 229 -6.62 53.46 5.43
CA GLN A 229 -7.68 52.56 5.91
C GLN A 229 -8.64 52.16 4.77
N VAL A 230 -9.00 53.14 3.94
CA VAL A 230 -9.84 52.92 2.74
C VAL A 230 -9.12 52.00 1.76
N LEU A 231 -7.87 52.31 1.38
CA LEU A 231 -7.07 51.48 0.48
C LEU A 231 -6.83 50.06 1.05
N GLY A 232 -6.54 49.95 2.36
CA GLY A 232 -6.35 48.67 3.04
C GLY A 232 -7.60 47.78 3.04
N LEU A 233 -8.79 48.38 3.17
CA LEU A 233 -10.06 47.69 3.00
C LEU A 233 -10.33 47.31 1.54
N THR A 234 -10.03 48.20 0.59
CA THR A 234 -10.23 47.89 -0.85
C THR A 234 -9.33 46.75 -1.32
N ARG A 235 -8.06 46.70 -0.87
CA ARG A 235 -7.16 45.56 -1.11
C ARG A 235 -7.77 44.25 -0.59
N ALA A 236 -8.33 44.26 0.62
CA ALA A 236 -9.02 43.11 1.21
C ALA A 236 -10.30 42.71 0.44
N ILE A 237 -11.07 43.67 -0.07
CA ILE A 237 -12.28 43.43 -0.92
C ILE A 237 -11.88 42.79 -2.26
N ILE A 238 -10.88 43.35 -2.95
CA ILE A 238 -10.40 42.85 -4.25
C ILE A 238 -9.89 41.41 -4.13
N CYS A 239 -9.07 41.11 -3.11
CA CYS A 239 -8.50 39.78 -2.95
C CYS A 239 -9.57 38.73 -2.61
N GLN A 240 -10.58 39.07 -1.81
CA GLN A 240 -11.74 38.20 -1.57
C GLN A 240 -12.55 37.93 -2.84
N LEU A 241 -12.86 38.98 -3.61
CA LEU A 241 -13.64 38.84 -4.85
C LEU A 241 -12.88 37.97 -5.87
N ALA A 242 -11.59 38.23 -6.05
CA ALA A 242 -10.71 37.44 -6.93
C ALA A 242 -10.51 35.99 -6.47
N PHE A 243 -10.58 35.73 -5.17
CA PHE A 243 -10.49 34.38 -4.61
C PHE A 243 -11.79 33.58 -4.81
N SER A 244 -12.94 34.16 -4.47
CA SER A 244 -14.22 33.43 -4.42
C SER A 244 -14.91 33.30 -5.78
N HIS A 245 -14.63 34.19 -6.74
CA HIS A 245 -15.28 34.23 -8.05
C HIS A 245 -14.23 34.11 -9.17
N GLY A 246 -14.56 33.44 -10.28
CA GLY A 246 -13.67 33.40 -11.44
C GLY A 246 -13.70 34.70 -12.28
N PRO A 247 -12.68 34.95 -13.11
CA PRO A 247 -12.56 36.15 -13.97
C PRO A 247 -13.55 36.21 -15.16
N ASP A 248 -14.37 35.18 -15.31
CA ASP A 248 -15.56 35.05 -16.16
C ASP A 248 -16.87 35.44 -15.43
N HIS A 249 -16.92 35.24 -14.11
CA HIS A 249 -18.05 35.59 -13.25
C HIS A 249 -17.97 37.05 -12.77
N VAL A 250 -16.77 37.52 -12.44
CA VAL A 250 -16.51 38.89 -11.96
C VAL A 250 -15.28 39.46 -12.66
N GLN A 251 -15.39 40.67 -13.18
CA GLN A 251 -14.26 41.43 -13.72
C GLN A 251 -14.09 42.74 -12.94
N MET A 252 -12.84 43.19 -12.81
CA MET A 252 -12.49 44.32 -11.95
C MET A 252 -11.70 45.36 -12.74
N ILE A 253 -12.00 46.63 -12.49
CA ILE A 253 -11.45 47.78 -13.22
C ILE A 253 -11.03 48.83 -12.20
N VAL A 254 -9.80 49.36 -12.32
CA VAL A 254 -9.35 50.53 -11.55
C VAL A 254 -9.34 51.75 -12.46
N VAL A 255 -9.85 52.88 -11.97
CA VAL A 255 -9.66 54.20 -12.58
C VAL A 255 -8.99 55.09 -11.52
N THR A 256 -7.75 55.48 -11.73
CA THR A 256 -6.89 56.13 -10.73
C THR A 256 -6.05 57.25 -11.34
N SER A 257 -5.54 58.15 -10.50
CA SER A 257 -4.49 59.11 -10.86
C SER A 257 -3.08 58.68 -10.43
N ASP A 258 -2.95 57.58 -9.67
CA ASP A 258 -1.71 57.05 -9.10
C ASP A 258 -1.59 55.55 -9.47
N PRO A 259 -1.19 55.21 -10.72
CA PRO A 259 -1.21 53.83 -11.20
C PRO A 259 -0.15 52.93 -10.54
N ASP A 260 0.89 53.51 -9.93
CA ASP A 260 1.97 52.75 -9.28
C ASP A 260 1.46 52.02 -8.03
N ARG A 261 0.60 52.66 -7.22
CA ARG A 261 -0.13 52.01 -6.09
C ARG A 261 -1.02 50.84 -6.49
N TRP A 262 -1.34 50.74 -7.78
CA TRP A 262 -2.19 49.69 -8.34
C TRP A 262 -1.41 48.74 -9.24
N ASP A 263 -0.07 48.85 -9.34
CA ASP A 263 0.75 48.01 -10.22
C ASP A 263 0.61 46.51 -9.90
N TRP A 264 0.40 46.17 -8.62
CA TRP A 264 0.13 44.79 -8.16
C TRP A 264 -1.08 44.13 -8.83
N VAL A 265 -2.10 44.88 -9.29
CA VAL A 265 -3.31 44.28 -9.88
C VAL A 265 -3.07 43.67 -11.27
N LYS A 266 -1.99 44.02 -11.97
CA LYS A 266 -1.64 43.46 -13.29
C LYS A 266 -1.47 41.93 -13.27
N TRP A 267 -1.19 41.39 -12.10
CA TRP A 267 -1.00 39.97 -11.85
C TRP A 267 -2.34 39.22 -11.68
N ILE A 268 -3.42 39.89 -11.26
CA ILE A 268 -4.73 39.28 -11.03
C ILE A 268 -5.49 39.14 -12.36
N PRO A 269 -5.97 37.93 -12.73
CA PRO A 269 -6.58 37.68 -14.04
C PRO A 269 -7.91 38.44 -14.25
N HIS A 270 -8.61 38.80 -13.18
CA HIS A 270 -9.85 39.58 -13.19
C HIS A 270 -9.69 41.02 -13.72
N PHE A 271 -8.46 41.52 -13.80
CA PHE A 271 -8.11 42.81 -14.39
C PHE A 271 -7.63 42.71 -15.85
N GLY A 272 -7.67 41.53 -16.50
CA GLY A 272 -7.26 41.36 -17.89
C GLY A 272 -8.43 41.36 -18.88
N ASP A 273 -8.59 42.41 -19.70
CA ASP A 273 -9.69 42.52 -20.67
C ASP A 273 -9.66 41.34 -21.68
N PRO A 274 -10.73 40.53 -21.79
CA PRO A 274 -10.73 39.37 -22.67
C PRO A 274 -10.83 39.72 -24.16
N ARG A 275 -11.29 40.93 -24.52
CA ARG A 275 -11.44 41.40 -25.91
C ARG A 275 -10.16 42.03 -26.45
N ARG A 276 -9.27 42.52 -25.58
CA ARG A 276 -8.10 43.33 -25.96
C ARG A 276 -6.82 42.65 -25.50
N ARG A 277 -5.90 42.42 -26.43
CA ARG A 277 -4.59 41.83 -26.17
C ARG A 277 -3.46 42.76 -26.58
N ASP A 278 -2.36 42.63 -25.86
CA ASP A 278 -1.11 43.38 -26.03
C ASP A 278 0.08 42.39 -26.01
N ALA A 279 1.32 42.89 -26.06
CA ALA A 279 2.52 42.04 -26.11
C ALA A 279 2.74 41.17 -24.86
N ALA A 280 1.96 41.36 -23.78
CA ALA A 280 2.05 40.59 -22.54
C ALA A 280 0.79 39.74 -22.24
N GLY A 281 -0.16 39.66 -23.17
CA GLY A 281 -1.38 38.85 -23.02
C GLY A 281 -2.64 39.70 -23.10
N ASN A 282 -3.58 39.54 -22.15
CA ASN A 282 -4.73 40.44 -22.05
C ASN A 282 -4.26 41.83 -21.55
N ALA A 283 -4.83 42.89 -22.13
CA ALA A 283 -4.58 44.26 -21.68
C ALA A 283 -5.12 44.47 -20.27
N ARG A 284 -4.40 45.20 -19.42
CA ARG A 284 -4.80 45.46 -18.03
C ARG A 284 -5.87 46.55 -17.99
N MET A 285 -6.93 46.34 -17.22
CA MET A 285 -8.04 47.27 -17.02
C MET A 285 -7.74 48.25 -15.87
N VAL A 286 -6.66 49.01 -16.05
CA VAL A 286 -6.23 50.09 -15.16
C VAL A 286 -6.13 51.37 -15.98
N TYR A 287 -6.96 52.35 -15.67
CA TYR A 287 -7.13 53.58 -16.46
C TYR A 287 -6.70 54.82 -15.68
N THR A 288 -6.05 55.74 -16.39
CA THR A 288 -5.47 56.98 -15.83
C THR A 288 -6.45 58.16 -15.81
N SER A 289 -7.63 58.00 -16.44
CA SER A 289 -8.71 58.99 -16.42
C SER A 289 -10.07 58.36 -16.71
N VAL A 290 -11.15 59.03 -16.27
CA VAL A 290 -12.52 58.59 -16.58
C VAL A 290 -12.80 58.64 -18.09
N ARG A 291 -12.19 59.59 -18.81
CA ARG A 291 -12.29 59.68 -20.28
C ARG A 291 -11.71 58.46 -20.98
N GLU A 292 -10.54 58.00 -20.55
CA GLU A 292 -9.88 56.81 -21.10
C GLU A 292 -10.76 55.57 -20.86
N PHE A 293 -11.14 55.35 -19.60
CA PHE A 293 -12.08 54.29 -19.20
C PHE A 293 -13.37 54.31 -20.05
N ALA A 294 -14.08 55.45 -20.10
CA ALA A 294 -15.35 55.56 -20.82
C ALA A 294 -15.21 55.40 -22.35
N THR A 295 -14.04 55.70 -22.92
CA THR A 295 -13.77 55.47 -24.35
C THR A 295 -13.52 53.98 -24.63
N GLU A 296 -12.70 53.33 -23.81
CA GLU A 296 -12.29 51.94 -24.03
C GLU A 296 -13.30 50.90 -23.52
N GLN A 297 -14.17 51.29 -22.58
CA GLN A 297 -15.25 50.46 -22.02
C GLN A 297 -16.64 50.92 -22.46
N ALA A 298 -16.76 51.70 -23.54
CA ALA A 298 -18.05 52.19 -24.06
C ALA A 298 -19.08 51.06 -24.32
N GLU A 299 -18.63 49.88 -24.76
CA GLU A 299 -19.48 48.71 -24.98
C GLU A 299 -20.09 48.14 -23.69
N LEU A 300 -19.43 48.31 -22.52
CA LEU A 300 -19.90 47.77 -21.25
C LEU A 300 -21.27 48.33 -20.87
N PHE A 301 -21.48 49.62 -21.18
CA PHE A 301 -22.70 50.37 -20.90
C PHE A 301 -23.72 50.29 -22.05
N ALA A 302 -23.33 49.77 -23.22
CA ALA A 302 -24.18 49.71 -24.39
C ALA A 302 -25.19 48.56 -24.32
N GLY A 303 -26.45 48.87 -23.99
CA GLY A 303 -27.56 47.92 -23.99
C GLY A 303 -27.86 47.22 -22.66
N ARG A 304 -27.18 47.61 -21.57
CA ARG A 304 -27.56 47.23 -20.20
C ARG A 304 -28.71 48.11 -19.68
N GLY A 305 -29.52 47.57 -18.78
CA GLY A 305 -30.60 48.33 -18.10
C GLY A 305 -30.14 49.01 -16.80
N SER A 306 -31.06 49.74 -16.15
CA SER A 306 -30.86 50.22 -14.78
C SER A 306 -30.68 49.05 -13.81
N PHE A 307 -29.87 49.23 -12.78
CA PHE A 307 -29.57 48.18 -11.79
C PHE A 307 -30.84 47.64 -11.10
N THR A 308 -30.98 46.32 -11.06
CA THR A 308 -32.11 45.65 -10.38
C THR A 308 -31.59 44.88 -9.15
N PRO A 309 -31.98 45.25 -7.92
CA PRO A 309 -31.59 44.51 -6.71
C PRO A 309 -32.05 43.04 -6.77
N ARG A 310 -31.23 42.10 -6.30
CA ARG A 310 -31.48 40.65 -6.38
C ARG A 310 -32.89 40.24 -5.94
N HIS A 311 -33.37 40.78 -4.83
CA HIS A 311 -34.70 40.45 -4.26
C HIS A 311 -35.88 41.03 -5.05
N ALA A 312 -35.63 41.92 -6.00
CA ALA A 312 -36.61 42.48 -6.93
C ALA A 312 -36.55 41.84 -8.34
N SER A 313 -35.49 41.07 -8.66
CA SER A 313 -35.41 40.37 -9.94
C SER A 313 -36.28 39.11 -9.95
N SER A 314 -36.87 38.83 -11.11
CA SER A 314 -37.54 37.56 -11.42
C SER A 314 -36.67 36.60 -12.25
N SER A 315 -35.47 37.03 -12.69
CA SER A 315 -34.48 36.14 -13.30
C SER A 315 -33.65 35.44 -12.22
N ALA A 316 -33.43 34.13 -12.39
CA ALA A 316 -32.49 33.39 -11.54
C ALA A 316 -31.02 33.71 -11.89
N GLU A 317 -30.76 34.12 -13.13
CA GLU A 317 -29.41 34.36 -13.64
C GLU A 317 -29.00 35.83 -13.42
N THR A 318 -27.77 36.02 -12.94
CA THR A 318 -27.11 37.34 -12.82
C THR A 318 -26.31 37.63 -14.10
N PRO A 319 -26.30 38.88 -14.64
CA PRO A 319 -25.47 39.20 -15.80
C PRO A 319 -23.98 38.97 -15.51
N THR A 320 -23.33 38.15 -16.34
CA THR A 320 -21.92 37.79 -16.19
C THR A 320 -21.08 38.19 -17.43
N PRO A 321 -19.81 38.61 -17.25
CA PRO A 321 -19.19 38.96 -15.98
C PRO A 321 -19.85 40.18 -15.31
N HIS A 322 -19.99 40.11 -13.99
CA HIS A 322 -20.37 41.26 -13.16
C HIS A 322 -19.16 42.17 -13.01
N HIS A 323 -19.29 43.46 -13.32
CA HIS A 323 -18.15 44.37 -13.35
C HIS A 323 -18.07 45.19 -12.06
N VAL A 324 -16.90 45.15 -11.40
CA VAL A 324 -16.61 45.96 -10.21
C VAL A 324 -15.64 47.08 -10.58
N ILE A 325 -16.15 48.31 -10.58
CA ILE A 325 -15.38 49.51 -10.90
C ILE A 325 -14.89 50.14 -9.60
N ILE A 326 -13.58 50.34 -9.49
CA ILE A 326 -12.90 50.95 -8.35
C ILE A 326 -12.44 52.35 -8.78
N SER A 327 -13.11 53.38 -8.27
CA SER A 327 -12.78 54.77 -8.58
C SER A 327 -11.88 55.36 -7.50
N ASP A 328 -10.64 55.60 -7.91
CA ASP A 328 -9.55 56.16 -7.12
C ASP A 328 -9.12 57.53 -7.68
N ILE A 329 -10.08 58.25 -8.29
CA ILE A 329 -9.96 59.60 -8.83
C ILE A 329 -11.29 60.34 -8.65
N GLU A 330 -11.22 61.62 -8.27
CA GLU A 330 -12.40 62.51 -8.27
C GLU A 330 -12.43 63.29 -9.60
N ASP A 331 -13.33 62.90 -10.50
CA ASP A 331 -13.52 63.49 -11.82
C ASP A 331 -15.03 63.66 -12.09
N PRO A 332 -15.54 64.88 -12.33
CA PRO A 332 -16.95 65.12 -12.64
C PRO A 332 -17.48 64.36 -13.86
N GLN A 333 -16.61 63.84 -14.74
CA GLN A 333 -17.03 63.06 -15.91
C GLN A 333 -17.82 61.79 -15.56
N TRP A 334 -17.73 61.29 -14.32
CA TRP A 334 -18.55 60.16 -13.86
C TRP A 334 -20.06 60.38 -14.03
N GLU A 335 -20.56 61.63 -13.93
CA GLU A 335 -21.98 61.97 -14.15
C GLU A 335 -22.48 61.59 -15.55
N TYR A 336 -21.58 61.47 -16.53
CA TYR A 336 -21.90 61.09 -17.92
C TYR A 336 -21.71 59.59 -18.21
N VAL A 337 -21.22 58.81 -17.23
CA VAL A 337 -20.86 57.39 -17.39
C VAL A 337 -21.75 56.47 -16.55
N ILE A 338 -22.11 56.86 -15.33
CA ILE A 338 -22.95 56.07 -14.42
C ILE A 338 -24.05 56.97 -13.83
N SER A 339 -25.31 56.54 -13.93
CA SER A 339 -26.46 57.25 -13.36
C SER A 339 -26.68 56.91 -11.89
N SER A 340 -27.48 57.74 -11.20
CA SER A 340 -27.91 57.48 -9.81
C SER A 340 -28.83 56.25 -9.65
N GLU A 341 -29.29 55.64 -10.74
CA GLU A 341 -29.99 54.34 -10.70
C GLU A 341 -29.02 53.15 -10.74
N GLY A 342 -27.77 53.37 -11.18
CA GLY A 342 -26.81 52.29 -11.44
C GLY A 342 -27.09 51.54 -12.74
N VAL A 343 -26.17 50.64 -13.11
CA VAL A 343 -26.23 49.84 -14.34
C VAL A 343 -26.25 48.36 -13.95
N ASP A 344 -27.10 47.57 -14.59
CA ASP A 344 -27.27 46.15 -14.24
C ASP A 344 -26.00 45.33 -14.49
N GLY A 345 -25.70 44.38 -13.60
CA GLY A 345 -24.44 43.62 -13.61
C GLY A 345 -23.17 44.48 -13.45
N VAL A 346 -23.27 45.67 -12.84
CA VAL A 346 -22.15 46.56 -12.51
C VAL A 346 -22.29 47.03 -11.05
N THR A 347 -21.18 47.09 -10.31
CA THR A 347 -21.10 47.76 -9.00
C THR A 347 -19.90 48.69 -8.95
N PHE A 348 -20.07 49.85 -8.32
CA PHE A 348 -19.03 50.88 -8.21
C PHE A 348 -18.56 51.05 -6.76
N PHE A 349 -17.26 51.23 -6.55
CA PHE A 349 -16.64 51.60 -5.27
C PHE A 349 -15.95 52.95 -5.39
N ASP A 350 -16.43 53.93 -4.63
CA ASP A 350 -15.78 55.24 -4.46
C ASP A 350 -14.76 55.16 -3.30
N LEU A 351 -13.50 55.50 -3.59
CA LEU A 351 -12.40 55.57 -2.63
C LEU A 351 -12.00 57.01 -2.26
N THR A 352 -12.69 58.00 -2.82
CA THR A 352 -12.41 59.44 -2.62
C THR A 352 -13.32 60.07 -1.56
N GLY A 353 -14.50 59.48 -1.34
CA GLY A 353 -15.52 60.03 -0.45
C GLY A 353 -16.25 61.23 -1.04
N SER A 354 -16.28 61.34 -2.37
CA SER A 354 -16.81 62.51 -3.09
C SER A 354 -18.28 62.82 -2.71
N PRO A 355 -18.68 64.11 -2.67
CA PRO A 355 -20.08 64.51 -2.50
C PRO A 355 -21.05 63.86 -3.51
N LEU A 356 -20.56 63.43 -4.68
CA LEU A 356 -21.34 62.74 -5.71
C LEU A 356 -21.93 61.40 -5.21
N TRP A 357 -21.17 60.66 -4.41
CA TRP A 357 -21.51 59.27 -4.02
C TRP A 357 -22.05 59.16 -2.59
N THR A 358 -21.70 60.13 -1.73
CA THR A 358 -22.01 60.12 -0.29
C THR A 358 -23.43 60.61 0.05
N GLY A 359 -24.20 61.08 -0.94
CA GLY A 359 -25.58 61.57 -0.77
C GLY A 359 -26.65 60.51 -0.43
N VAL A 360 -26.33 59.22 -0.46
CA VAL A 360 -27.25 58.10 -0.17
C VAL A 360 -26.74 57.34 1.06
N PRO A 361 -27.27 57.60 2.29
CA PRO A 361 -26.69 57.05 3.53
C PRO A 361 -26.58 55.52 3.60
N GLN A 362 -27.50 54.80 2.94
CA GLN A 362 -27.46 53.34 2.85
C GLN A 362 -26.16 52.83 2.19
N ARG A 363 -25.55 53.61 1.29
CA ARG A 363 -24.39 53.25 0.46
C ARG A 363 -23.05 53.73 1.03
N VAL A 364 -23.05 54.37 2.19
CA VAL A 364 -21.83 54.90 2.82
C VAL A 364 -21.33 53.94 3.90
N LEU A 365 -20.06 53.52 3.78
CA LEU A 365 -19.31 52.87 4.85
C LEU A 365 -18.32 53.89 5.40
N ARG A 366 -18.57 54.37 6.63
CA ARG A 366 -17.80 55.46 7.25
C ARG A 366 -16.87 54.92 8.32
N PHE A 367 -15.57 55.11 8.15
CA PHE A 367 -14.61 54.94 9.23
C PHE A 367 -14.78 56.09 10.24
N THR A 368 -14.86 55.77 11.54
CA THR A 368 -15.08 56.76 12.61
C THR A 368 -13.87 56.97 13.52
N ASP A 369 -12.88 56.06 13.50
CA ASP A 369 -11.65 56.17 14.27
C ASP A 369 -10.41 55.62 13.53
N SER A 370 -9.22 55.85 14.11
CA SER A 370 -7.96 55.29 13.62
C SER A 370 -7.78 53.79 13.94
N ALA A 371 -8.70 53.17 14.69
CA ALA A 371 -8.67 51.72 14.94
C ALA A 371 -9.32 50.93 13.80
N GLY A 372 -10.04 51.59 12.90
CA GLY A 372 -10.68 50.98 11.73
C GLY A 372 -12.15 50.65 11.94
N VAL A 373 -12.83 51.27 12.90
CA VAL A 373 -14.27 51.05 13.12
C VAL A 373 -15.09 51.66 11.99
N ILE A 374 -15.93 50.83 11.35
CA ILE A 374 -16.94 51.25 10.37
C ILE A 374 -18.28 51.42 11.09
N GLU A 375 -18.85 52.62 10.96
CA GLU A 375 -20.26 52.90 11.19
C GLU A 375 -21.02 52.98 9.87
N THR A 376 -22.17 52.32 9.82
CA THR A 376 -23.17 52.43 8.75
C THR A 376 -24.53 52.01 9.28
N LEU A 377 -25.57 52.09 8.46
CA LEU A 377 -26.90 51.62 8.80
C LEU A 377 -26.89 50.09 8.97
N PRO A 378 -27.54 49.53 10.01
CA PRO A 378 -27.60 48.08 10.18
C PRO A 378 -28.29 47.44 8.98
N ARG A 379 -27.70 46.34 8.51
CA ARG A 379 -28.23 45.51 7.43
C ARG A 379 -28.74 44.18 7.97
N ASP A 380 -29.82 43.70 7.38
CA ASP A 380 -30.34 42.36 7.57
C ASP A 380 -29.30 41.30 7.21
N ARG A 381 -29.43 40.13 7.84
CA ARG A 381 -28.48 39.02 7.73
C ARG A 381 -28.59 38.29 6.38
N ASP A 382 -29.81 38.05 5.91
CA ASP A 382 -30.09 37.11 4.82
C ASP A 382 -30.42 37.84 3.50
N THR A 383 -30.88 39.09 3.59
CA THR A 383 -31.15 39.96 2.43
C THR A 383 -30.12 41.06 2.23
N TRP A 384 -29.27 41.35 3.23
CA TRP A 384 -28.33 42.50 3.27
C TRP A 384 -28.98 43.88 3.08
N MET A 385 -30.31 44.00 3.12
CA MET A 385 -31.03 45.27 3.04
C MET A 385 -30.93 46.03 4.37
N VAL A 386 -31.02 47.36 4.34
CA VAL A 386 -31.00 48.19 5.57
C VAL A 386 -32.28 47.96 6.39
N ILE A 387 -32.15 47.87 7.72
CA ILE A 387 -33.25 47.57 8.67
C ILE A 387 -33.52 48.66 9.72
N ASP A 388 -32.66 49.67 9.84
CA ASP A 388 -32.85 50.84 10.71
C ASP A 388 -32.16 52.05 10.05
N ASP A 389 -32.74 53.24 10.19
CA ASP A 389 -32.18 54.50 9.68
C ASP A 389 -31.11 55.10 10.62
N ASN A 390 -30.91 54.52 11.81
CA ASN A 390 -29.85 54.91 12.74
C ASN A 390 -28.54 54.17 12.44
N ALA A 391 -27.46 54.90 12.20
CA ALA A 391 -26.12 54.33 12.07
C ALA A 391 -25.62 53.77 13.41
N TRP A 392 -24.87 52.67 13.35
CA TRP A 392 -24.26 52.03 14.53
C TRP A 392 -22.92 51.37 14.17
N PHE A 393 -22.22 50.83 15.19
CA PHE A 393 -21.05 49.97 15.01
C PHE A 393 -21.39 48.78 14.10
N PHE A 394 -20.94 48.83 12.84
CA PHE A 394 -21.20 47.75 11.89
C PHE A 394 -20.12 46.67 12.00
N ALA A 395 -18.85 47.07 11.88
CA ALA A 395 -17.69 46.20 11.88
C ALA A 395 -16.41 46.93 12.30
N LEU A 396 -15.46 46.20 12.87
CA LEU A 396 -14.04 46.52 12.77
C LEU A 396 -13.56 46.11 11.37
N ALA A 397 -13.06 47.04 10.57
CA ALA A 397 -12.71 46.83 9.18
C ALA A 397 -11.65 45.73 9.00
N ASP A 398 -11.79 44.94 7.93
CA ASP A 398 -10.66 44.17 7.42
C ASP A 398 -9.62 45.12 6.80
N GLN A 399 -8.34 44.79 6.96
CA GLN A 399 -7.21 45.58 6.47
C GLN A 399 -6.16 44.65 5.85
N MET A 400 -5.57 45.08 4.74
CA MET A 400 -4.55 44.34 4.00
C MET A 400 -3.46 45.31 3.52
N SER A 401 -2.18 44.96 3.73
CA SER A 401 -1.08 45.78 3.23
C SER A 401 -0.88 45.60 1.72
N GLU A 402 -0.07 46.46 1.13
CA GLU A 402 0.28 46.36 -0.31
C GLU A 402 1.07 45.08 -0.60
N ALA A 403 1.99 44.71 0.29
CA ALA A 403 2.80 43.49 0.15
C ALA A 403 1.97 42.20 0.29
N ASP A 404 0.97 42.18 1.19
CA ASP A 404 0.05 41.04 1.31
C ASP A 404 -0.79 40.86 0.05
N ALA A 405 -1.28 41.98 -0.51
CA ALA A 405 -2.08 42.01 -1.73
C ALA A 405 -1.25 41.64 -2.97
N GLU A 406 0.00 42.10 -3.07
CA GLU A 406 0.94 41.71 -4.13
C GLU A 406 1.32 40.22 -4.01
N GLN A 407 1.56 39.71 -2.80
CA GLN A 407 1.83 38.27 -2.58
C GLN A 407 0.65 37.41 -3.03
N PHE A 408 -0.58 37.78 -2.66
CA PHE A 408 -1.80 37.13 -3.14
C PHE A 408 -1.93 37.23 -4.67
N ALA A 409 -1.66 38.40 -5.25
CA ALA A 409 -1.75 38.64 -6.69
C ALA A 409 -0.73 37.82 -7.49
N HIS A 410 0.52 37.71 -7.01
CA HIS A 410 1.55 36.83 -7.58
C HIS A 410 1.11 35.36 -7.55
N GLN A 411 0.52 34.90 -6.45
CA GLN A 411 -0.01 33.52 -6.36
C GLN A 411 -1.19 33.33 -7.33
N MET A 412 -2.10 34.29 -7.43
CA MET A 412 -3.24 34.26 -8.36
C MET A 412 -2.81 34.31 -9.83
N ALA A 413 -1.71 35.01 -10.17
CA ALA A 413 -1.20 35.12 -11.54
C ALA A 413 -0.83 33.80 -12.21
N HIS A 414 -0.55 32.77 -11.40
CA HIS A 414 -0.26 31.43 -11.87
C HIS A 414 -1.50 30.76 -12.49
N TRP A 415 -2.70 31.21 -12.16
CA TRP A 415 -3.95 30.55 -12.52
C TRP A 415 -4.71 31.26 -13.66
N ARG A 416 -5.44 30.47 -14.43
CA ARG A 416 -6.47 30.91 -15.39
C ARG A 416 -7.59 29.86 -15.44
N LEU A 417 -8.75 30.22 -15.96
CA LEU A 417 -9.83 29.26 -16.16
C LEU A 417 -9.45 28.19 -17.20
N ALA A 418 -10.10 27.04 -17.10
CA ALA A 418 -10.23 26.07 -18.18
C ALA A 418 -11.00 26.66 -19.38
N GLU A 419 -10.57 26.33 -20.60
CA GLU A 419 -11.52 26.17 -21.71
C GLU A 419 -12.21 24.81 -21.60
N ALA A 420 -13.39 24.58 -22.19
CA ALA A 420 -14.13 23.30 -22.00
C ALA A 420 -13.33 22.03 -22.37
N TYR A 421 -12.44 22.12 -23.37
CA TYR A 421 -11.50 21.06 -23.72
C TYR A 421 -10.49 20.78 -22.60
N GLU A 422 -10.07 21.82 -21.90
CA GLU A 422 -9.27 21.75 -20.69
C GLU A 422 -10.10 21.56 -19.42
N GLU A 423 -11.43 21.60 -19.44
CA GLU A 423 -12.25 21.28 -18.25
C GLU A 423 -12.37 19.76 -18.11
N ILE A 424 -12.72 19.11 -19.23
CA ILE A 424 -12.44 17.68 -19.47
C ILE A 424 -10.95 17.40 -19.16
N GLY A 425 -10.08 18.31 -19.62
CA GLY A 425 -8.64 18.27 -19.40
C GLY A 425 -8.13 18.80 -18.06
N GLN A 426 -8.92 19.09 -17.02
CA GLN A 426 -8.42 19.60 -15.71
C GLN A 426 -8.89 18.77 -14.52
N ARG A 427 -9.57 17.66 -14.82
CA ARG A 427 -9.22 16.38 -14.19
C ARG A 427 -7.82 15.87 -14.58
N VAL A 428 -7.15 16.52 -15.55
CA VAL A 428 -5.90 16.05 -16.18
C VAL A 428 -4.74 17.06 -16.03
N VAL A 429 -4.97 18.36 -16.21
CA VAL A 429 -3.95 19.40 -16.26
C VAL A 429 -3.68 19.98 -14.87
N GLN A 430 -2.93 19.20 -14.09
CA GLN A 430 -1.70 19.73 -13.48
C GLN A 430 -0.68 20.03 -14.62
N LEU A 431 0.64 19.98 -14.40
CA LEU A 431 1.46 19.34 -15.43
C LEU A 431 1.27 17.83 -15.26
N GLY A 432 0.08 17.40 -15.68
CA GLY A 432 -0.35 16.02 -15.69
C GLY A 432 0.48 15.28 -16.70
N ALA A 433 1.57 14.71 -16.20
CA ALA A 433 2.45 13.76 -16.84
C ALA A 433 1.80 13.08 -18.05
N ARG A 434 2.30 13.39 -19.24
CA ARG A 434 1.82 12.75 -20.47
C ARG A 434 2.47 11.40 -20.71
N ASP A 435 3.54 11.09 -19.97
CA ASP A 435 4.15 9.76 -19.89
C ASP A 435 4.41 9.33 -18.43
N ILE A 436 4.66 8.04 -18.24
CA ILE A 436 4.90 7.39 -16.93
C ILE A 436 6.14 7.98 -16.23
N LEU A 437 7.18 8.37 -16.98
CA LEU A 437 8.40 8.96 -16.40
C LEU A 437 8.08 10.30 -15.73
N SER A 438 7.36 11.17 -16.44
CA SER A 438 6.88 12.45 -15.93
C SER A 438 6.01 12.30 -14.68
N TYR A 439 5.23 11.21 -14.57
CA TYR A 439 4.36 10.95 -13.41
C TYR A 439 5.14 10.60 -12.15
N TYR A 440 6.29 9.95 -12.33
CA TYR A 440 7.20 9.61 -11.25
C TYR A 440 8.20 10.73 -10.92
N GLY A 441 8.29 11.76 -11.77
CA GLY A 441 9.28 12.84 -11.65
C GLY A 441 10.67 12.40 -12.10
N ILE A 442 10.74 11.58 -13.14
CA ILE A 442 11.98 11.00 -13.68
C ILE A 442 12.36 11.74 -14.97
N ASP A 443 13.33 12.66 -14.87
CA ASP A 443 13.81 13.44 -16.02
C ASP A 443 14.67 12.60 -16.99
N ASP A 444 15.54 11.73 -16.44
CA ASP A 444 16.36 10.79 -17.22
C ASP A 444 16.22 9.36 -16.65
N ALA A 445 15.76 8.43 -17.51
CA ALA A 445 15.53 7.03 -17.16
C ALA A 445 16.82 6.22 -16.90
N GLY A 446 18.00 6.82 -17.07
CA GLY A 446 19.32 6.27 -16.72
C GLY A 446 19.89 6.71 -15.37
N GLU A 447 19.24 7.66 -14.66
CA GLU A 447 19.76 8.22 -13.41
C GLU A 447 18.63 8.35 -12.36
N ILE A 448 18.08 7.20 -11.92
CA ILE A 448 16.90 7.12 -11.04
C ILE A 448 17.31 6.84 -9.59
N ASP A 449 17.11 7.83 -8.70
CA ASP A 449 17.17 7.59 -7.25
C ASP A 449 15.87 6.94 -6.73
N PHE A 450 15.86 5.62 -6.67
CA PHE A 450 14.76 4.83 -6.11
C PHE A 450 14.46 5.13 -4.61
N ASN A 451 15.46 5.55 -3.83
CA ASN A 451 15.21 5.93 -2.43
C ASN A 451 14.39 7.21 -2.34
N THR A 452 14.73 8.23 -3.12
CA THR A 452 13.94 9.46 -3.22
C THR A 452 12.58 9.21 -3.88
N LEU A 453 12.53 8.45 -4.98
CA LEU A 453 11.30 8.11 -5.70
C LEU A 453 10.22 7.45 -4.80
N TRP A 454 10.62 6.50 -3.96
CA TRP A 454 9.70 5.77 -3.08
C TRP A 454 9.42 6.50 -1.75
N SER A 455 10.36 7.31 -1.24
CA SER A 455 10.14 8.05 0.01
C SER A 455 9.40 9.38 -0.17
N GLY A 456 9.75 10.18 -1.19
CA GLY A 456 9.30 11.56 -1.37
C GLY A 456 7.81 11.75 -1.73
N SER A 457 7.07 10.66 -1.97
CA SER A 457 5.65 10.71 -2.37
C SER A 457 4.74 9.80 -1.56
N GLY A 458 5.18 9.33 -0.37
CA GLY A 458 4.38 8.39 0.44
C GLY A 458 4.16 7.04 -0.23
N ARG A 459 5.07 6.63 -1.13
CA ARG A 459 4.99 5.36 -1.88
C ARG A 459 5.53 4.15 -1.10
N ARG A 460 6.26 4.40 0.00
CA ARG A 460 6.59 3.45 1.10
C ARG A 460 5.46 3.29 2.14
N ASP A 461 4.22 3.59 1.77
CA ASP A 461 3.06 3.40 2.63
C ASP A 461 2.06 2.43 2.00
N LEU A 462 2.09 1.19 2.49
CA LEU A 462 1.13 0.11 2.20
C LEU A 462 -0.33 0.46 2.54
N LEU A 463 -0.60 1.59 3.18
CA LEU A 463 -1.94 2.09 3.50
C LEU A 463 -2.34 3.31 2.66
N SER A 464 -1.43 3.84 1.84
CA SER A 464 -1.68 4.99 0.96
C SER A 464 -2.75 4.70 -0.09
N ARG A 465 -3.54 5.72 -0.44
CA ARG A 465 -4.50 5.67 -1.56
C ARG A 465 -3.82 5.35 -2.91
N SER A 466 -2.53 5.66 -3.06
CA SER A 466 -1.76 5.37 -4.28
C SER A 466 -1.33 3.91 -4.42
N ARG A 467 -1.46 3.07 -3.37
CA ARG A 467 -1.12 1.64 -3.43
C ARG A 467 -1.83 0.97 -4.61
N LEU A 468 -1.07 0.21 -5.39
CA LEU A 468 -1.51 -0.51 -6.61
C LEU A 468 -2.18 0.35 -7.70
N ARG A 469 -2.05 1.69 -7.62
CA ARG A 469 -2.59 2.62 -8.62
C ARG A 469 -1.47 3.14 -9.51
N ILE A 470 -1.41 2.65 -10.74
CA ILE A 470 -0.30 2.89 -11.68
C ILE A 470 -0.77 3.45 -13.04
N PRO A 471 -0.04 4.40 -13.64
CA PRO A 471 -0.24 4.77 -15.03
C PRO A 471 0.21 3.66 -15.99
N PHE A 472 -0.49 3.49 -17.13
CA PHE A 472 -0.19 2.44 -18.13
C PHE A 472 -0.36 2.87 -19.60
N GLY A 473 -0.99 4.01 -19.88
CA GLY A 473 -1.39 4.41 -21.22
C GLY A 473 -2.15 5.74 -21.21
N ASN A 474 -2.27 6.35 -22.38
CA ASN A 474 -3.03 7.57 -22.57
C ASN A 474 -4.42 7.27 -23.12
N ARG A 475 -5.40 8.08 -22.76
CA ARG A 475 -6.75 8.03 -23.28
C ARG A 475 -6.77 8.52 -24.74
N ALA A 476 -7.44 7.79 -25.62
CA ALA A 476 -7.26 7.92 -27.08
C ALA A 476 -8.00 9.10 -27.74
N ASP A 477 -8.71 9.92 -26.97
CA ASP A 477 -9.48 11.09 -27.42
C ASP A 477 -8.89 12.43 -26.92
N ASN A 478 -8.33 12.49 -25.71
CA ASN A 478 -7.76 13.71 -25.10
C ASN A 478 -6.27 13.59 -24.66
N GLY A 479 -5.65 12.41 -24.70
CA GLY A 479 -4.27 12.17 -24.26
C GLY A 479 -4.05 12.02 -22.75
N GLU A 480 -5.12 12.03 -21.94
CA GLU A 480 -5.13 11.87 -20.48
C GLU A 480 -4.40 10.60 -20.03
N LEU A 481 -3.45 10.71 -19.09
CA LEU A 481 -2.76 9.54 -18.54
C LEU A 481 -3.74 8.69 -17.70
N LEU A 482 -4.02 7.48 -18.17
CA LEU A 482 -4.93 6.54 -17.52
C LEU A 482 -4.21 5.72 -16.48
N PHE A 483 -4.89 5.54 -15.35
CA PHE A 483 -4.45 4.74 -14.23
C PHE A 483 -5.24 3.43 -14.18
N LEU A 484 -4.53 2.35 -13.87
CA LEU A 484 -5.07 1.07 -13.45
C LEU A 484 -4.91 0.99 -11.92
N ASP A 485 -6.00 0.73 -11.20
CA ASP A 485 -6.00 0.60 -9.75
C ASP A 485 -6.31 -0.84 -9.33
N MET A 486 -5.28 -1.64 -9.04
CA MET A 486 -5.44 -3.07 -8.71
C MET A 486 -5.87 -3.33 -7.24
N LYS A 487 -6.36 -2.30 -6.52
CA LYS A 487 -7.04 -2.50 -5.22
C LYS A 487 -8.39 -3.19 -5.41
N SER A 488 -9.01 -3.60 -4.30
CA SER A 488 -10.36 -4.18 -4.35
C SER A 488 -11.45 -3.12 -4.58
N LEU A 489 -12.62 -3.54 -5.07
CA LEU A 489 -13.72 -2.66 -5.45
C LEU A 489 -14.29 -1.86 -4.26
N ASP A 490 -14.29 -2.47 -3.08
CA ASP A 490 -14.62 -1.86 -1.78
C ASP A 490 -13.55 -0.87 -1.27
N GLU A 491 -12.34 -0.90 -1.82
CA GLU A 491 -11.31 0.14 -1.65
C GLU A 491 -11.36 1.21 -2.77
N GLY A 492 -12.33 1.14 -3.68
CA GLY A 492 -12.48 2.03 -4.83
C GLY A 492 -11.54 1.75 -6.02
N GLY A 493 -10.89 0.58 -6.05
CA GLY A 493 -10.06 0.15 -7.18
C GLY A 493 -10.87 -0.47 -8.33
N ASP A 494 -10.20 -0.74 -9.45
CA ASP A 494 -10.77 -1.42 -10.62
C ASP A 494 -10.86 -2.95 -10.42
N GLY A 495 -10.16 -3.51 -9.42
CA GLY A 495 -10.26 -4.91 -8.99
C GLY A 495 -8.91 -5.60 -8.79
N PRO A 496 -8.81 -6.61 -7.91
CA PRO A 496 -7.55 -7.26 -7.58
C PRO A 496 -7.05 -8.24 -8.66
N HIS A 497 -7.90 -8.58 -9.62
CA HIS A 497 -7.58 -9.45 -10.74
C HIS A 497 -8.09 -8.85 -12.04
N GLY A 498 -7.36 -9.07 -13.13
CA GLY A 498 -7.76 -8.61 -14.45
C GLY A 498 -7.09 -9.33 -15.61
N VAL A 499 -7.59 -9.06 -16.81
CA VAL A 499 -7.16 -9.73 -18.05
C VAL A 499 -6.66 -8.74 -19.10
N MET A 500 -5.64 -9.13 -19.86
CA MET A 500 -5.16 -8.46 -21.05
C MET A 500 -5.41 -9.36 -22.27
N SER A 501 -5.97 -8.80 -23.34
CA SER A 501 -6.27 -9.54 -24.57
C SER A 501 -5.83 -8.76 -25.79
N GLY A 502 -5.20 -9.41 -26.77
CA GLY A 502 -4.81 -8.76 -28.03
C GLY A 502 -3.99 -9.64 -28.95
N THR A 503 -4.27 -9.59 -30.25
CA THR A 503 -3.57 -10.41 -31.26
C THR A 503 -2.08 -10.11 -31.34
N THR A 504 -1.30 -11.00 -31.96
CA THR A 504 0.07 -10.71 -32.40
C THR A 504 0.12 -9.36 -33.14
N GLY A 505 1.15 -8.54 -32.84
CA GLY A 505 1.28 -7.18 -33.37
C GLY A 505 0.42 -6.09 -32.69
N SER A 506 -0.59 -6.45 -31.88
CA SER A 506 -1.45 -5.46 -31.20
C SER A 506 -0.77 -4.68 -30.07
N GLY A 507 0.41 -5.11 -29.62
CA GLY A 507 1.15 -4.49 -28.51
C GLY A 507 1.00 -5.17 -27.14
N LYS A 508 0.31 -6.33 -27.03
CA LYS A 508 0.09 -7.08 -25.77
C LYS A 508 1.34 -7.16 -24.90
N SER A 509 2.44 -7.72 -25.42
CA SER A 509 3.66 -7.93 -24.64
C SER A 509 4.32 -6.62 -24.20
N SER A 510 4.19 -5.53 -24.98
CA SER A 510 4.64 -4.20 -24.57
C SER A 510 3.78 -3.64 -23.43
N LEU A 511 2.46 -3.79 -23.48
CA LEU A 511 1.55 -3.36 -22.41
C LEU A 511 1.78 -4.13 -21.10
N VAL A 512 1.93 -5.47 -21.18
CA VAL A 512 2.30 -6.31 -20.02
C VAL A 512 3.58 -5.79 -19.37
N ARG A 513 4.62 -5.52 -20.16
CA ARG A 513 5.89 -4.96 -19.69
C ARG A 513 5.74 -3.56 -19.10
N THR A 514 5.00 -2.66 -19.76
CA THR A 514 4.74 -1.29 -19.26
C THR A 514 4.04 -1.32 -17.90
N VAL A 515 3.05 -2.19 -17.71
CA VAL A 515 2.34 -2.36 -16.43
C VAL A 515 3.25 -2.90 -15.33
N ILE A 516 4.08 -3.92 -15.61
CA ILE A 516 5.05 -4.44 -14.63
C ILE A 516 6.08 -3.36 -14.24
N ALA A 517 6.65 -2.65 -15.22
CA ALA A 517 7.62 -1.58 -14.96
C ALA A 517 7.01 -0.42 -14.16
N SER A 518 5.80 0.02 -14.51
CA SER A 518 5.10 1.09 -13.76
C SER A 518 4.78 0.68 -12.32
N LEU A 519 4.44 -0.59 -12.08
CA LEU A 519 4.28 -1.15 -10.73
C LEU A 519 5.58 -1.16 -9.92
N MET A 520 6.73 -1.48 -10.53
CA MET A 520 8.06 -1.44 -9.90
C MET A 520 8.54 0.00 -9.63
N LEU A 521 8.18 0.97 -10.48
CA LEU A 521 8.44 2.40 -10.23
C LEU A 521 7.58 2.92 -9.06
N ALA A 522 6.31 2.49 -8.97
CA ALA A 522 5.41 2.92 -7.90
C ALA A 522 5.74 2.35 -6.50
N HIS A 523 6.35 1.17 -6.39
CA HIS A 523 6.47 0.45 -5.11
C HIS A 523 7.88 -0.14 -4.89
N PRO A 524 8.40 -0.12 -3.65
CA PRO A 524 9.66 -0.79 -3.30
C PRO A 524 9.49 -2.33 -3.22
N PRO A 525 10.57 -3.13 -3.40
CA PRO A 525 10.50 -4.59 -3.43
C PRO A 525 10.09 -5.23 -2.08
N GLU A 526 10.30 -4.53 -0.96
CA GLU A 526 9.81 -4.89 0.38
C GLU A 526 8.27 -4.90 0.48
N GLU A 527 7.58 -4.23 -0.45
CA GLU A 527 6.14 -3.97 -0.42
C GLU A 527 5.41 -4.61 -1.61
N LEU A 528 6.10 -4.80 -2.74
CA LEU A 528 5.57 -5.44 -3.94
C LEU A 528 6.51 -6.55 -4.46
N GLN A 529 5.91 -7.71 -4.71
CA GLN A 529 6.59 -8.90 -5.21
C GLN A 529 5.84 -9.48 -6.43
N PHE A 530 6.58 -10.09 -7.35
CA PHE A 530 6.07 -10.69 -8.58
C PHE A 530 6.43 -12.16 -8.70
N VAL A 531 5.52 -12.92 -9.29
CA VAL A 531 5.82 -14.23 -9.91
C VAL A 531 5.33 -14.17 -11.35
N LEU A 532 6.22 -14.46 -12.30
CA LEU A 532 5.98 -14.26 -13.72
C LEU A 532 5.98 -15.61 -14.45
N ALA A 533 4.92 -15.94 -15.17
CA ALA A 533 4.79 -17.16 -15.97
C ALA A 533 4.68 -16.85 -17.46
N ASP A 534 5.54 -17.46 -18.28
CA ASP A 534 5.55 -17.40 -19.75
C ASP A 534 5.23 -18.81 -20.27
N LEU A 535 4.00 -19.02 -20.74
CA LEU A 535 3.57 -20.34 -21.22
C LEU A 535 4.24 -20.73 -22.54
N LYS A 536 4.53 -19.78 -23.43
CA LYS A 536 4.73 -20.03 -24.88
C LYS A 536 6.07 -19.52 -25.43
N GLY A 537 7.05 -19.29 -24.55
CA GLY A 537 8.31 -18.62 -24.87
C GLY A 537 8.16 -17.19 -25.40
N GLY A 538 6.96 -16.60 -25.31
CA GLY A 538 6.55 -15.32 -25.89
C GLY A 538 7.15 -14.09 -25.21
N SER A 539 8.08 -14.32 -24.27
CA SER A 539 9.05 -13.44 -23.62
C SER A 539 8.62 -12.03 -23.23
N ALA A 540 7.32 -11.78 -23.02
CA ALA A 540 6.86 -10.53 -22.41
C ALA A 540 7.58 -10.29 -21.07
N VAL A 541 7.72 -11.33 -20.24
CA VAL A 541 8.26 -11.22 -18.88
C VAL A 541 9.78 -11.43 -18.75
N LYS A 542 10.44 -12.14 -19.68
CA LYS A 542 11.88 -12.49 -19.56
C LYS A 542 12.84 -11.29 -19.29
N PRO A 543 12.61 -10.05 -19.78
CA PRO A 543 13.47 -8.91 -19.44
C PRO A 543 13.63 -8.62 -17.95
N PHE A 544 12.64 -8.94 -17.11
CA PHE A 544 12.66 -8.66 -15.67
C PHE A 544 13.43 -9.69 -14.83
N ASP A 545 14.21 -10.60 -15.44
CA ASP A 545 14.99 -11.56 -14.66
C ASP A 545 16.08 -10.86 -13.83
N GLY A 546 16.32 -11.37 -12.62
CA GLY A 546 17.24 -10.76 -11.64
C GLY A 546 16.79 -9.41 -11.03
N VAL A 547 15.57 -8.93 -11.30
CA VAL A 547 15.02 -7.73 -10.64
C VAL A 547 14.56 -8.08 -9.21
N PRO A 548 14.85 -7.27 -8.17
CA PRO A 548 14.55 -7.59 -6.76
C PRO A 548 13.06 -7.75 -6.43
N HIS A 549 12.16 -7.16 -7.22
CA HIS A 549 10.72 -7.38 -7.09
C HIS A 549 10.28 -8.77 -7.62
N VAL A 550 11.10 -9.47 -8.42
CA VAL A 550 10.71 -10.72 -9.10
C VAL A 550 11.24 -11.92 -8.33
N SER A 551 10.35 -12.61 -7.63
CA SER A 551 10.65 -13.88 -6.94
C SER A 551 11.18 -14.93 -7.91
N ARG A 552 10.51 -15.09 -9.07
CA ARG A 552 10.95 -15.97 -10.15
C ARG A 552 10.21 -15.73 -11.46
N ILE A 553 10.89 -16.01 -12.58
CA ILE A 553 10.28 -16.25 -13.88
C ILE A 553 10.21 -17.77 -14.14
N ILE A 554 9.03 -18.24 -14.55
CA ILE A 554 8.71 -19.63 -14.86
C ILE A 554 8.37 -19.68 -16.35
N THR A 555 9.22 -20.30 -17.14
CA THR A 555 9.12 -20.35 -18.60
C THR A 555 8.72 -21.73 -19.08
N ASP A 556 8.36 -21.83 -20.36
CA ASP A 556 8.34 -23.08 -21.14
C ASP A 556 7.36 -24.12 -20.58
N LEU A 557 6.23 -23.63 -20.04
CA LEU A 557 5.17 -24.44 -19.43
C LEU A 557 4.28 -25.17 -20.45
N GLU A 558 4.26 -24.79 -21.74
CA GLU A 558 3.32 -25.27 -22.76
C GLU A 558 3.30 -26.79 -23.04
N ASP A 559 4.32 -27.54 -22.61
CA ASP A 559 4.38 -29.00 -22.78
C ASP A 559 4.53 -29.78 -21.44
N ASP A 560 4.58 -29.09 -20.29
CA ASP A 560 4.76 -29.74 -18.97
C ASP A 560 3.60 -29.47 -17.99
N GLN A 561 2.61 -30.36 -18.03
CA GLN A 561 1.49 -30.39 -17.08
C GLN A 561 1.95 -30.53 -15.61
N ALA A 562 3.07 -31.21 -15.34
CA ALA A 562 3.54 -31.39 -13.97
C ALA A 562 4.12 -30.07 -13.42
N LEU A 563 4.78 -29.25 -14.24
CA LEU A 563 5.17 -27.88 -13.84
C LEU A 563 3.95 -26.97 -13.63
N MET A 564 2.87 -27.12 -14.42
CA MET A 564 1.61 -26.41 -14.18
C MET A 564 0.95 -26.79 -12.85
N GLU A 565 0.84 -28.09 -12.56
CA GLU A 565 0.26 -28.58 -11.30
C GLU A 565 1.11 -28.17 -10.09
N ARG A 566 2.44 -28.26 -10.22
CA ARG A 566 3.44 -27.75 -9.25
C ARG A 566 3.28 -26.25 -8.98
N PHE A 567 2.95 -25.45 -9.99
CA PHE A 567 2.69 -24.01 -9.82
C PHE A 567 1.42 -23.75 -9.02
N LEU A 568 0.34 -24.47 -9.34
CA LEU A 568 -0.91 -24.35 -8.58
C LEU A 568 -0.74 -24.80 -7.13
N GLU A 569 0.07 -25.83 -6.86
CA GLU A 569 0.47 -26.25 -5.51
C GLU A 569 1.23 -25.15 -4.75
N ALA A 570 2.18 -24.46 -5.39
CA ALA A 570 2.90 -23.34 -4.79
C ALA A 570 1.96 -22.15 -4.51
N MET A 571 1.07 -21.80 -5.46
CA MET A 571 0.07 -20.74 -5.23
C MET A 571 -0.89 -21.05 -4.06
N TRP A 572 -1.26 -22.33 -3.87
CA TRP A 572 -2.00 -22.75 -2.67
C TRP A 572 -1.16 -22.68 -1.39
N GLY A 573 0.14 -23.01 -1.49
CA GLY A 573 1.12 -22.85 -0.40
C GLY A 573 1.23 -21.41 0.06
N GLU A 574 1.27 -20.45 -0.86
CA GLU A 574 1.34 -19.02 -0.54
C GLU A 574 0.06 -18.48 0.08
N ILE A 575 -1.12 -18.86 -0.44
CA ILE A 575 -2.39 -18.50 0.20
C ILE A 575 -2.46 -19.08 1.62
N ALA A 576 -1.99 -20.31 1.84
CA ALA A 576 -1.94 -20.92 3.17
C ALA A 576 -0.93 -20.23 4.10
N ARG A 577 0.27 -19.89 3.61
CA ARG A 577 1.31 -19.17 4.37
C ARG A 577 0.83 -17.79 4.80
N ARG A 578 0.17 -17.05 3.92
CA ARG A 578 -0.39 -15.72 4.21
C ARG A 578 -1.54 -15.79 5.21
N LYS A 579 -2.42 -16.80 5.11
CA LYS A 579 -3.46 -17.09 6.10
C LYS A 579 -2.86 -17.34 7.49
N GLU A 580 -1.84 -18.19 7.60
CA GLU A 580 -1.17 -18.51 8.87
C GLU A 580 -0.52 -17.27 9.51
N ILE A 581 0.09 -16.39 8.71
CA ILE A 581 0.68 -15.13 9.17
C ILE A 581 -0.38 -14.17 9.72
N CYS A 582 -1.53 -14.04 9.05
CA CYS A 582 -2.64 -13.20 9.52
C CYS A 582 -3.27 -13.79 10.80
N PHE A 583 -3.55 -15.09 10.81
CA PHE A 583 -4.10 -15.82 11.96
C PHE A 583 -3.19 -15.74 13.19
N SER A 584 -1.88 -15.91 13.02
CA SER A 584 -0.87 -15.78 14.10
C SER A 584 -0.81 -14.37 14.71
N ALA A 585 -1.24 -13.35 13.96
CA ALA A 585 -1.32 -11.96 14.41
C ALA A 585 -2.73 -11.55 14.88
N GLY A 586 -3.72 -12.46 14.83
CA GLY A 586 -5.10 -12.20 15.27
C GLY A 586 -5.90 -11.29 14.33
N VAL A 587 -5.66 -11.35 13.02
CA VAL A 587 -6.31 -10.52 11.99
C VAL A 587 -6.81 -11.37 10.81
N ASP A 588 -7.85 -10.92 10.11
CA ASP A 588 -8.55 -11.73 9.09
C ASP A 588 -7.91 -11.66 7.69
N GLY A 589 -7.10 -10.64 7.42
CA GLY A 589 -6.49 -10.42 6.09
C GLY A 589 -5.20 -9.58 6.07
N ALA A 590 -4.53 -9.57 4.91
CA ALA A 590 -3.22 -8.93 4.74
C ALA A 590 -3.23 -7.40 4.88
N LYS A 591 -4.39 -6.76 4.69
CA LYS A 591 -4.58 -5.33 4.96
C LYS A 591 -4.48 -5.04 6.45
N GLU A 592 -5.31 -5.69 7.26
CA GLU A 592 -5.31 -5.56 8.72
C GLU A 592 -3.95 -5.94 9.34
N TYR A 593 -3.28 -6.96 8.78
CA TYR A 593 -1.92 -7.33 9.16
C TYR A 593 -0.93 -6.18 8.94
N ASN A 594 -0.96 -5.52 7.77
CA ASN A 594 -0.06 -4.39 7.50
C ASN A 594 -0.47 -3.11 8.25
N GLU A 595 -1.76 -2.90 8.53
CA GLU A 595 -2.24 -1.85 9.45
C GLU A 595 -1.78 -2.10 10.89
N LEU A 596 -1.76 -3.35 11.36
CA LEU A 596 -1.20 -3.72 12.66
C LEU A 596 0.33 -3.52 12.68
N ARG A 597 1.04 -4.02 11.67
CA ARG A 597 2.50 -3.84 11.49
C ARG A 597 2.90 -2.37 11.49
N ALA A 598 2.17 -1.49 10.80
CA ALA A 598 2.43 -0.05 10.82
C ALA A 598 2.31 0.54 12.24
N ARG A 599 1.27 0.13 12.99
CA ARG A 599 1.04 0.56 14.39
C ARG A 599 2.09 0.00 15.37
N MET A 600 2.58 -1.22 15.16
CA MET A 600 3.66 -1.80 15.98
C MET A 600 5.02 -1.16 15.67
N LYS A 601 5.32 -0.94 14.38
CA LYS A 601 6.57 -0.26 13.95
C LYS A 601 6.66 1.17 14.51
N ALA A 602 5.53 1.88 14.60
CA ALA A 602 5.45 3.18 15.26
C ALA A 602 5.71 3.15 16.79
N ARG A 603 5.71 1.97 17.42
CA ARG A 603 6.07 1.74 18.83
C ARG A 603 7.49 1.19 19.01
N GLY A 604 8.21 0.89 17.92
CA GLY A 604 9.51 0.24 17.94
C GLY A 604 9.46 -1.30 17.96
N GLU A 605 8.28 -1.90 17.79
CA GLU A 605 8.10 -3.35 17.62
C GLU A 605 8.05 -3.67 16.11
N ASP A 606 9.02 -4.44 15.59
CA ASP A 606 9.02 -4.83 14.17
C ASP A 606 8.25 -6.13 13.94
N MET A 607 7.58 -6.21 12.78
CA MET A 607 6.86 -7.39 12.32
C MET A 607 7.28 -7.71 10.88
N PRO A 608 7.38 -9.00 10.49
CA PRO A 608 7.77 -9.38 9.14
C PRO A 608 6.92 -8.70 8.05
N PRO A 609 7.51 -8.21 6.95
CA PRO A 609 6.76 -7.65 5.84
C PRO A 609 5.88 -8.71 5.18
N LEU A 610 4.65 -8.30 4.82
CA LEU A 610 3.72 -9.12 4.05
C LEU A 610 3.40 -8.39 2.73
N PRO A 611 4.33 -8.41 1.75
CA PRO A 611 4.21 -7.67 0.51
C PRO A 611 3.03 -8.16 -0.35
N MET A 612 2.52 -7.26 -1.18
CA MET A 612 1.56 -7.59 -2.23
C MET A 612 2.22 -8.52 -3.25
N LEU A 613 1.52 -9.56 -3.69
CA LEU A 613 1.99 -10.48 -4.71
C LEU A 613 1.18 -10.29 -5.99
N VAL A 614 1.84 -9.86 -7.08
CA VAL A 614 1.24 -9.82 -8.43
C VAL A 614 1.73 -11.02 -9.22
N VAL A 615 0.81 -11.93 -9.54
CA VAL A 615 1.08 -13.10 -10.37
C VAL A 615 0.71 -12.77 -11.82
N VAL A 616 1.70 -12.78 -12.70
CA VAL A 616 1.51 -12.52 -14.14
C VAL A 616 1.55 -13.85 -14.88
N ILE A 617 0.56 -14.11 -15.74
CA ILE A 617 0.50 -15.32 -16.57
C ILE A 617 0.28 -14.89 -18.02
N ASP A 618 1.32 -14.97 -18.87
CA ASP A 618 1.20 -14.67 -20.30
C ASP A 618 0.95 -15.94 -21.14
N GLU A 619 0.14 -15.76 -22.18
CA GLU A 619 -0.56 -16.78 -22.98
C GLU A 619 -1.41 -17.78 -22.15
N PHE A 620 -2.11 -17.28 -21.11
CA PHE A 620 -2.89 -18.12 -20.17
C PHE A 620 -3.92 -19.07 -20.82
N TYR A 621 -4.33 -18.82 -22.05
CA TYR A 621 -5.21 -19.70 -22.82
C TYR A 621 -4.59 -21.10 -23.06
N GLU A 622 -3.28 -21.18 -23.31
CA GLU A 622 -2.61 -22.48 -23.55
C GLU A 622 -2.73 -23.39 -22.31
N TRP A 623 -2.76 -22.82 -21.10
CA TRP A 623 -3.04 -23.55 -19.87
C TRP A 623 -4.34 -24.37 -19.97
N PHE A 624 -5.40 -23.80 -20.56
CA PHE A 624 -6.71 -24.48 -20.68
C PHE A 624 -6.75 -25.54 -21.78
N ARG A 625 -5.81 -25.51 -22.72
CA ARG A 625 -5.58 -26.56 -23.73
C ARG A 625 -5.02 -27.83 -23.08
N ILE A 626 -4.12 -27.65 -22.11
CA ILE A 626 -3.31 -28.71 -21.48
C ILE A 626 -3.95 -29.23 -20.19
N MET A 627 -4.38 -28.31 -19.31
CA MET A 627 -5.04 -28.61 -18.04
C MET A 627 -6.48 -28.06 -18.01
N PRO A 628 -7.46 -28.81 -18.57
CA PRO A 628 -8.89 -28.50 -18.57
C PRO A 628 -9.50 -27.98 -17.25
N THR A 629 -8.95 -28.37 -16.10
CA THR A 629 -9.42 -28.02 -14.75
C THR A 629 -8.82 -26.72 -14.20
N ALA A 630 -7.82 -26.14 -14.84
CA ALA A 630 -7.12 -24.95 -14.33
C ALA A 630 -8.05 -23.73 -14.14
N VAL A 631 -9.13 -23.62 -14.94
CA VAL A 631 -10.14 -22.55 -14.81
C VAL A 631 -10.71 -22.48 -13.38
N ASP A 632 -11.16 -23.62 -12.84
CA ASP A 632 -11.76 -23.67 -11.49
C ASP A 632 -10.74 -23.47 -10.37
N VAL A 633 -9.47 -23.83 -10.62
CA VAL A 633 -8.39 -23.63 -9.64
C VAL A 633 -7.97 -22.16 -9.59
N LEU A 634 -7.77 -21.51 -10.74
CA LEU A 634 -7.43 -20.08 -10.83
C LEU A 634 -8.57 -19.19 -10.31
N ASP A 635 -9.82 -19.56 -10.60
CA ASP A 635 -11.03 -18.93 -10.04
C ASP A 635 -11.04 -18.98 -8.48
N SER A 636 -10.77 -20.16 -7.92
CA SER A 636 -10.66 -20.35 -6.47
C SER A 636 -9.45 -19.63 -5.85
N ILE A 637 -8.31 -19.59 -6.56
CA ILE A 637 -7.10 -18.84 -6.17
C ILE A 637 -7.38 -17.34 -6.13
N GLY A 638 -8.06 -16.76 -7.12
CA GLY A 638 -8.43 -15.35 -7.11
C GLY A 638 -9.36 -15.03 -5.93
N ARG A 639 -10.50 -15.74 -5.86
CA ARG A 639 -11.53 -15.54 -4.82
C ARG A 639 -10.98 -15.66 -3.40
N GLN A 640 -10.02 -16.55 -3.15
CA GLN A 640 -9.38 -16.68 -1.83
C GLN A 640 -8.16 -15.76 -1.65
N GLY A 641 -7.41 -15.47 -2.71
CA GLY A 641 -6.17 -14.71 -2.69
C GLY A 641 -6.36 -13.21 -2.47
N ARG A 642 -7.50 -12.65 -2.90
CA ARG A 642 -7.87 -11.23 -2.70
C ARG A 642 -7.62 -10.74 -1.26
N ALA A 643 -8.12 -11.46 -0.25
CA ALA A 643 -8.02 -11.07 1.16
C ALA A 643 -6.57 -11.06 1.70
N TYR A 644 -5.65 -11.71 0.99
CA TYR A 644 -4.25 -11.86 1.36
C TYR A 644 -3.30 -11.11 0.41
N TRP A 645 -3.83 -10.16 -0.38
CA TRP A 645 -3.08 -9.39 -1.38
C TRP A 645 -2.32 -10.27 -2.39
N VAL A 646 -2.99 -11.33 -2.87
CA VAL A 646 -2.57 -12.08 -4.07
C VAL A 646 -3.41 -11.61 -5.24
N HIS A 647 -2.77 -10.98 -6.22
CA HIS A 647 -3.35 -10.36 -7.40
C HIS A 647 -3.02 -11.19 -8.63
N LEU A 648 -3.94 -11.25 -9.61
CA LEU A 648 -3.78 -12.06 -10.83
C LEU A 648 -3.87 -11.16 -12.07
N MET A 649 -2.86 -11.20 -12.91
CA MET A 649 -2.79 -10.44 -14.16
C MET A 649 -2.53 -11.42 -15.32
N MET A 650 -3.60 -11.78 -16.03
CA MET A 650 -3.54 -12.82 -17.06
C MET A 650 -3.57 -12.19 -18.46
N ALA A 651 -2.68 -12.61 -19.36
CA ALA A 651 -2.55 -12.06 -20.70
C ALA A 651 -2.63 -13.18 -21.76
N SER A 652 -3.32 -12.94 -22.89
CA SER A 652 -3.48 -13.92 -23.97
C SER A 652 -3.74 -13.27 -25.33
N GLN A 653 -3.34 -13.96 -26.41
CA GLN A 653 -3.72 -13.59 -27.79
C GLN A 653 -5.23 -13.73 -28.07
N THR A 654 -5.93 -14.61 -27.36
CA THR A 654 -7.37 -14.86 -27.52
C THR A 654 -8.06 -15.21 -26.18
N ILE A 655 -9.37 -14.98 -26.10
CA ILE A 655 -10.23 -15.41 -25.00
C ILE A 655 -11.43 -16.13 -25.62
N GLU A 656 -11.75 -17.32 -25.10
CA GLU A 656 -12.90 -18.13 -25.54
C GLU A 656 -13.93 -18.25 -24.41
N SER A 657 -15.16 -18.67 -24.73
CA SER A 657 -16.27 -18.80 -23.78
C SER A 657 -15.97 -19.69 -22.57
N ARG A 658 -15.04 -20.65 -22.70
CA ARG A 658 -14.53 -21.45 -21.57
C ARG A 658 -14.00 -20.59 -20.41
N ALA A 659 -13.48 -19.40 -20.69
CA ALA A 659 -12.96 -18.49 -19.69
C ALA A 659 -14.04 -17.66 -18.98
N GLU A 660 -15.30 -17.67 -19.42
CA GLU A 660 -16.37 -16.77 -18.93
C GLU A 660 -16.48 -16.74 -17.40
N LYS A 661 -16.53 -17.92 -16.74
CA LYS A 661 -16.54 -18.04 -15.28
C LYS A 661 -15.36 -17.33 -14.61
N LEU A 662 -14.15 -17.47 -15.15
CA LEU A 662 -12.97 -16.80 -14.63
C LEU A 662 -13.03 -15.28 -14.87
N MET A 663 -13.62 -14.85 -15.99
CA MET A 663 -13.83 -13.45 -16.33
C MET A 663 -14.86 -12.75 -15.42
N GLU A 664 -15.78 -13.48 -14.77
CA GLU A 664 -16.69 -12.91 -13.74
C GLU A 664 -15.90 -12.34 -12.55
N ASN A 665 -14.77 -12.96 -12.20
CA ASN A 665 -13.88 -12.52 -11.11
C ASN A 665 -12.75 -11.57 -11.58
N MET A 666 -12.74 -11.15 -12.85
CA MET A 666 -11.81 -10.15 -13.40
C MET A 666 -12.46 -8.77 -13.44
N GLY A 667 -12.13 -7.92 -12.46
CA GLY A 667 -12.70 -6.57 -12.32
C GLY A 667 -12.26 -5.61 -13.43
N TYR A 668 -10.99 -5.67 -13.83
CA TYR A 668 -10.45 -4.84 -14.91
C TYR A 668 -10.08 -5.67 -16.14
N ARG A 669 -10.27 -5.09 -17.34
CA ARG A 669 -9.93 -5.74 -18.61
C ARG A 669 -9.31 -4.76 -19.60
N LEU A 670 -8.15 -5.11 -20.15
CA LEU A 670 -7.39 -4.32 -21.12
C LEU A 670 -7.40 -5.05 -22.47
N VAL A 671 -8.34 -4.65 -23.34
CA VAL A 671 -8.67 -5.34 -24.59
C VAL A 671 -8.15 -4.52 -25.77
N LEU A 672 -6.97 -4.90 -26.25
CA LEU A 672 -6.39 -4.43 -27.51
C LEU A 672 -7.17 -5.04 -28.70
N LYS A 673 -6.69 -4.84 -29.93
CA LYS A 673 -7.30 -5.43 -31.13
C LYS A 673 -7.51 -6.95 -31.01
N ALA A 674 -8.76 -7.39 -31.17
CA ALA A 674 -9.17 -8.79 -31.13
C ALA A 674 -9.28 -9.38 -32.55
N GLN A 675 -9.04 -10.69 -32.70
CA GLN A 675 -9.06 -11.37 -34.01
C GLN A 675 -10.48 -11.63 -34.54
N THR A 676 -11.44 -11.88 -33.64
CA THR A 676 -12.82 -12.25 -33.98
C THR A 676 -13.82 -11.54 -33.08
N ALA A 677 -15.06 -11.39 -33.55
CA ALA A 677 -16.14 -10.84 -32.74
C ALA A 677 -16.43 -11.70 -31.49
N GLY A 678 -16.29 -13.03 -31.58
CA GLY A 678 -16.43 -13.94 -30.45
C GLY A 678 -15.38 -13.69 -29.36
N ALA A 679 -14.11 -13.54 -29.72
CA ALA A 679 -13.05 -13.22 -28.77
C ALA A 679 -13.22 -11.81 -28.14
N ALA A 680 -13.66 -10.83 -28.94
CA ALA A 680 -13.99 -9.50 -28.44
C ALA A 680 -15.16 -9.52 -27.44
N GLN A 681 -16.18 -10.35 -27.69
CA GLN A 681 -17.32 -10.54 -26.80
C GLN A 681 -16.95 -11.31 -25.52
N ALA A 682 -16.14 -12.37 -25.61
CA ALA A 682 -15.65 -13.11 -24.44
C ALA A 682 -14.74 -12.25 -23.54
N ALA A 683 -13.93 -11.37 -24.13
CA ALA A 683 -13.19 -10.33 -23.40
C ALA A 683 -14.11 -9.27 -22.75
N GLY A 684 -15.38 -9.16 -23.15
CA GLY A 684 -16.36 -8.20 -22.62
C GLY A 684 -16.32 -6.81 -23.28
N VAL A 685 -15.68 -6.68 -24.45
CA VAL A 685 -15.65 -5.45 -25.26
C VAL A 685 -15.84 -5.80 -26.74
N PRO A 686 -17.09 -6.00 -27.22
CA PRO A 686 -17.37 -6.44 -28.59
C PRO A 686 -16.75 -5.56 -29.68
N ASN A 687 -16.60 -4.25 -29.43
CA ASN A 687 -16.01 -3.30 -30.36
C ASN A 687 -14.48 -3.46 -30.57
N ALA A 688 -13.79 -4.30 -29.79
CA ALA A 688 -12.35 -4.51 -29.91
C ALA A 688 -11.91 -5.16 -31.24
N VAL A 689 -12.82 -5.87 -31.93
CA VAL A 689 -12.55 -6.40 -33.29
C VAL A 689 -12.46 -5.28 -34.35
N ASN A 690 -13.12 -4.14 -34.10
CA ASN A 690 -13.18 -2.99 -35.02
C ASN A 690 -12.00 -2.01 -34.85
N LEU A 691 -11.02 -2.31 -34.00
CA LEU A 691 -9.84 -1.47 -33.81
C LEU A 691 -8.93 -1.49 -35.06
N PRO A 692 -8.31 -0.36 -35.44
CA PRO A 692 -7.26 -0.34 -36.46
C PRO A 692 -6.07 -1.19 -36.01
N SER A 693 -5.24 -1.64 -36.95
CA SER A 693 -4.07 -2.49 -36.67
C SER A 693 -2.87 -1.71 -36.11
N GLN A 694 -3.12 -0.75 -35.21
CA GLN A 694 -2.14 0.09 -34.55
C GLN A 694 -1.71 -0.55 -33.22
N ALA A 695 -0.40 -0.65 -32.97
CA ALA A 695 0.12 -1.23 -31.74
C ALA A 695 -0.19 -0.36 -30.52
N GLY A 696 -0.58 -1.01 -29.42
CA GLY A 696 -0.94 -0.38 -28.15
C GLY A 696 -2.38 0.16 -28.08
N LEU A 697 -3.09 0.29 -29.20
CA LEU A 697 -4.45 0.83 -29.18
C LEU A 697 -5.48 -0.21 -28.70
N GLY A 698 -6.33 0.16 -27.73
CA GLY A 698 -7.27 -0.75 -27.09
C GLY A 698 -8.43 -0.07 -26.36
N TYR A 699 -9.12 -0.88 -25.57
CA TYR A 699 -10.20 -0.49 -24.67
C TYR A 699 -9.92 -0.99 -23.24
N PHE A 700 -10.00 -0.08 -22.29
CA PHE A 700 -9.93 -0.35 -20.86
C PHE A 700 -11.35 -0.40 -20.30
N ARG A 701 -11.78 -1.58 -19.87
CA ARG A 701 -13.06 -1.81 -19.21
C ARG A 701 -12.82 -1.91 -17.70
N LYS A 702 -13.48 -1.06 -16.93
CA LYS A 702 -13.49 -1.10 -15.46
C LYS A 702 -14.64 -1.98 -14.94
N SER A 703 -14.66 -2.23 -13.64
CA SER A 703 -15.67 -3.06 -12.95
C SER A 703 -17.09 -2.44 -12.86
N GLY A 704 -17.37 -1.37 -13.61
CA GLY A 704 -18.67 -0.67 -13.64
C GLY A 704 -19.19 -0.40 -15.04
N ASP A 705 -18.85 -1.26 -16.02
CA ASP A 705 -19.19 -1.16 -17.45
C ASP A 705 -18.70 0.12 -18.19
N GLU A 706 -17.96 1.02 -17.53
CA GLU A 706 -17.20 2.09 -18.21
C GLU A 706 -16.13 1.47 -19.13
N ILE A 707 -16.21 1.77 -20.42
CA ILE A 707 -15.27 1.33 -21.46
C ILE A 707 -14.58 2.56 -22.06
N ILE A 708 -13.32 2.75 -21.68
CA ILE A 708 -12.47 3.87 -22.11
C ILE A 708 -11.59 3.40 -23.27
N ARG A 709 -11.50 4.17 -24.37
CA ARG A 709 -10.53 3.88 -25.44
C ARG A 709 -9.16 4.44 -25.07
N PHE A 710 -8.10 3.66 -25.21
CA PHE A 710 -6.73 4.03 -24.82
C PHE A 710 -5.69 3.66 -25.87
N GLN A 711 -4.54 4.31 -25.78
CA GLN A 711 -3.29 4.00 -26.44
C GLN A 711 -2.27 3.64 -25.33
N ALA A 712 -1.78 2.40 -25.32
CA ALA A 712 -0.77 1.94 -24.37
C ALA A 712 0.50 2.78 -24.48
N GLU A 713 1.10 3.12 -23.34
CA GLU A 713 2.32 3.92 -23.32
C GLU A 713 3.55 3.06 -23.59
N TYR A 714 4.51 3.64 -24.30
CA TYR A 714 5.64 2.93 -24.87
C TYR A 714 6.96 3.21 -24.14
N LEU A 715 7.06 2.73 -22.89
CA LEU A 715 8.33 2.62 -22.16
C LEU A 715 9.41 1.78 -22.89
N TRP A 716 9.10 1.21 -24.05
CA TRP A 716 10.00 0.41 -24.88
C TRP A 716 10.52 1.20 -26.11
N ARG A 717 10.38 2.54 -26.07
CA ARG A 717 11.06 3.48 -26.97
C ARG A 717 12.57 3.52 -26.72
N ASP A 718 13.31 4.04 -27.69
CA ASP A 718 14.77 4.19 -27.60
C ASP A 718 15.16 5.16 -26.47
N TYR A 719 16.26 4.83 -25.80
CA TYR A 719 16.85 5.64 -24.75
C TYR A 719 17.87 6.63 -25.32
N ARG A 720 17.77 7.91 -24.95
CA ARG A 720 18.69 8.98 -25.36
C ARG A 720 19.10 9.81 -24.15
N ARG A 721 20.26 9.49 -23.57
CA ARG A 721 20.80 10.14 -22.37
C ARG A 721 20.87 11.66 -22.54
N GLY A 722 20.39 12.41 -21.56
CA GLY A 722 20.42 13.88 -21.56
C GLY A 722 19.44 14.56 -22.53
N SER A 723 18.51 13.81 -23.13
CA SER A 723 17.36 14.40 -23.82
C SER A 723 16.15 14.37 -22.90
N SER A 724 15.64 15.54 -22.50
CA SER A 724 14.30 15.65 -21.91
C SER A 724 13.26 15.04 -22.86
N TYR A 725 12.39 14.16 -22.37
CA TYR A 725 11.53 13.32 -23.19
C TYR A 725 10.31 14.03 -23.83
N ASP A 726 10.24 15.35 -23.73
CA ASP A 726 9.23 16.23 -24.35
C ASP A 726 9.35 16.37 -25.89
N GLY A 727 10.35 15.73 -26.53
CA GLY A 727 10.63 15.84 -27.96
C GLY A 727 10.61 14.51 -28.73
N GLU A 728 10.14 14.58 -29.99
CA GLU A 728 9.97 13.48 -30.97
C GLU A 728 8.87 12.44 -30.66
N GLU A 729 7.87 12.17 -31.52
CA GLU A 729 7.46 12.79 -32.80
C GLU A 729 5.94 13.00 -32.86
N GLN A 730 5.51 14.26 -32.94
CA GLN A 730 4.41 14.67 -33.81
C GLN A 730 4.87 15.93 -34.53
N ALA A 731 4.54 16.06 -35.83
CA ALA A 731 5.06 17.15 -36.65
C ALA A 731 4.66 18.51 -36.05
N PRO A 732 5.62 19.34 -35.58
CA PRO A 732 5.28 20.64 -35.05
C PRO A 732 4.72 21.50 -36.18
N LEU A 733 3.53 22.09 -35.96
CA LEU A 733 3.08 23.22 -36.75
C LEU A 733 3.99 24.40 -36.41
N THR A 734 5.11 24.50 -37.12
CA THR A 734 6.11 25.56 -36.97
C THR A 734 5.54 26.89 -37.46
N HIS A 735 4.71 27.50 -36.63
CA HIS A 735 4.69 28.95 -36.53
C HIS A 735 6.10 29.37 -36.13
N SER A 736 6.82 29.98 -37.07
CA SER A 736 8.08 30.66 -36.80
C SER A 736 7.80 31.79 -35.81
N VAL A 737 8.10 31.55 -34.53
CA VAL A 737 8.07 32.61 -33.52
C VAL A 737 9.27 33.50 -33.79
N ASP A 738 9.02 34.62 -34.47
CA ASP A 738 9.97 35.73 -34.53
C ASP A 738 10.44 36.08 -33.12
N TYR A 739 11.72 36.44 -32.97
CA TYR A 739 12.30 36.76 -31.66
C TYR A 739 11.71 38.07 -31.11
N ILE A 740 10.61 37.97 -30.36
CA ILE A 740 10.05 39.08 -29.60
C ILE A 740 11.00 39.38 -28.43
N ARG A 741 11.46 40.63 -28.37
CA ARG A 741 12.32 41.10 -27.29
C ARG A 741 11.54 41.14 -25.96
N PRO A 742 12.10 40.66 -24.84
CA PRO A 742 11.45 40.79 -23.53
C PRO A 742 11.13 42.26 -23.20
N GLN A 743 9.85 42.56 -22.97
CA GLN A 743 9.36 43.85 -22.48
C GLN A 743 9.05 43.79 -20.98
N LEU A 744 8.97 44.94 -20.31
CA LEU A 744 8.63 45.01 -18.88
C LEU A 744 7.12 44.80 -18.69
N PHE A 745 6.71 43.98 -17.72
CA PHE A 745 5.29 43.76 -17.43
C PHE A 745 4.74 44.82 -16.47
N THR A 746 3.83 45.65 -16.97
CA THR A 746 3.25 46.82 -16.27
C THR A 746 1.73 46.86 -16.44
N THR A 747 1.06 47.71 -15.67
CA THR A 747 -0.35 48.09 -15.90
C THR A 747 -0.58 48.77 -17.26
N ALA A 748 0.38 49.53 -17.78
CA ALA A 748 0.30 50.13 -19.11
C ALA A 748 0.28 49.09 -20.26
N PHE A 749 -0.30 49.48 -21.41
CA PHE A 749 -0.42 48.66 -22.63
C PHE A 749 0.93 48.50 -23.36
N ALA A 750 1.30 47.26 -23.68
CA ALA A 750 2.58 46.90 -24.29
C ALA A 750 2.45 46.62 -25.82
N PRO A 751 3.11 47.38 -26.70
CA PRO A 751 2.96 47.23 -28.15
C PRO A 751 3.65 45.98 -28.70
N LEU A 752 2.98 45.28 -29.62
CA LEU A 752 3.51 44.14 -30.36
C LEU A 752 4.51 44.60 -31.43
N GLU A 753 5.80 44.27 -31.26
CA GLU A 753 6.83 44.45 -32.29
C GLU A 753 6.74 43.32 -33.33
N VAL A 754 6.67 43.66 -34.63
CA VAL A 754 6.66 42.70 -35.74
C VAL A 754 7.90 42.91 -36.60
N SER A 755 8.84 41.96 -36.57
CA SER A 755 10.09 42.01 -37.33
C SER A 755 9.89 41.56 -38.78
N VAL A 756 9.60 42.50 -39.69
CA VAL A 756 9.46 42.21 -41.13
C VAL A 756 10.82 41.89 -41.75
N SER A 757 11.21 40.62 -41.69
CA SER A 757 12.40 40.07 -42.35
C SER A 757 12.10 39.79 -43.84
N GLY A 758 12.50 40.71 -44.72
CA GLY A 758 12.35 40.53 -46.17
C GLY A 758 13.30 39.45 -46.74
N PRO A 759 12.89 38.68 -47.76
CA PRO A 759 13.70 37.59 -48.30
C PRO A 759 14.71 38.09 -49.35
N ASP A 760 16.00 38.05 -49.01
CA ASP A 760 17.12 38.24 -49.94
C ASP A 760 18.34 37.43 -49.49
N GLY A 761 19.10 36.82 -50.42
CA GLY A 761 20.48 36.35 -50.14
C GLY A 761 20.79 34.85 -50.07
N GLN A 762 20.69 34.15 -51.21
CA GLN A 762 21.65 33.11 -51.67
C GLN A 762 21.87 31.81 -50.84
N SER A 763 21.12 30.78 -51.25
CA SER A 763 21.52 29.37 -51.47
C SER A 763 22.93 28.89 -51.07
N ALA A 764 22.97 27.79 -50.29
CA ALA A 764 24.05 26.80 -50.32
C ALA A 764 23.46 25.37 -50.19
N LEU A 765 23.67 24.52 -51.20
CA LEU A 765 23.25 23.11 -51.21
C LEU A 765 24.41 22.19 -50.78
N PRO A 766 24.21 21.26 -49.83
CA PRO A 766 25.04 20.07 -49.71
C PRO A 766 24.87 19.16 -50.94
N GLN A 767 25.93 18.46 -51.34
CA GLN A 767 25.99 17.74 -52.62
C GLN A 767 25.49 16.30 -52.53
N VAL A 768 24.87 15.83 -53.62
CA VAL A 768 24.77 14.39 -53.92
C VAL A 768 26.13 13.91 -54.47
N VAL A 769 26.57 12.73 -54.05
CA VAL A 769 27.72 12.01 -54.63
C VAL A 769 27.30 10.57 -54.88
N ASP A 770 27.30 10.15 -56.15
CA ASP A 770 27.00 8.79 -56.58
C ASP A 770 28.28 7.95 -56.75
N GLY A 771 28.17 6.63 -56.49
CA GLY A 771 29.22 5.63 -56.74
C GLY A 771 29.47 4.73 -55.52
N GLU A 772 29.51 3.40 -55.61
CA GLU A 772 29.31 2.50 -56.77
C GLU A 772 28.55 1.23 -56.34
N ALA A 773 27.98 0.50 -57.31
CA ALA A 773 27.35 -0.80 -57.07
C ALA A 773 28.22 -1.95 -57.61
N VAL A 774 28.56 -2.91 -56.75
CA VAL A 774 29.24 -4.17 -57.15
C VAL A 774 28.42 -5.36 -56.66
N ASN A 775 28.02 -6.23 -57.59
CA ASN A 775 27.26 -7.45 -57.29
C ASN A 775 28.20 -8.61 -56.93
N GLY A 776 27.89 -9.32 -55.84
CA GLY A 776 28.58 -10.57 -55.45
C GLY A 776 27.68 -11.50 -54.65
N HIS A 777 27.03 -12.46 -55.31
CA HIS A 777 26.33 -13.55 -54.62
C HIS A 777 27.31 -14.67 -54.23
N ARG A 778 27.27 -15.15 -52.97
CA ARG A 778 26.94 -16.56 -52.61
C ARG A 778 27.16 -16.89 -51.12
N GLY A 779 26.05 -17.29 -50.50
CA GLY A 779 25.83 -18.18 -49.35
C GLY A 779 26.98 -18.72 -48.47
N GLY A 780 26.67 -18.77 -47.18
CA GLY A 780 27.37 -19.47 -46.09
C GLY A 780 26.72 -19.04 -44.77
N ASP A 781 26.56 -19.98 -43.84
CA ASP A 781 26.00 -19.75 -42.50
C ASP A 781 27.07 -19.19 -41.51
N ASP A 782 26.71 -19.04 -40.24
CA ASP A 782 27.59 -18.84 -39.07
C ASP A 782 28.31 -17.46 -38.87
N VAL A 783 27.58 -16.34 -38.79
CA VAL A 783 28.04 -15.11 -38.06
C VAL A 783 26.87 -14.36 -37.40
N ASP A 784 26.44 -14.77 -36.20
CA ASP A 784 25.27 -14.18 -35.49
C ASP A 784 25.56 -13.80 -34.01
N GLU A 785 26.78 -13.35 -33.68
CA GLU A 785 27.13 -12.89 -32.30
C GLU A 785 27.78 -11.49 -32.20
N GLU A 786 28.28 -10.85 -33.29
CA GLU A 786 29.00 -9.56 -33.19
C GLU A 786 28.20 -8.31 -33.62
N GLU A 787 27.04 -8.43 -34.28
CA GLU A 787 26.27 -7.23 -34.73
C GLU A 787 25.39 -6.57 -33.64
N GLU A 788 25.23 -7.14 -32.44
CA GLU A 788 24.31 -6.57 -31.44
C GLU A 788 24.84 -5.29 -30.75
N ALA A 789 26.13 -4.98 -30.90
CA ALA A 789 26.83 -3.90 -30.17
C ALA A 789 26.44 -2.46 -30.53
N LEU A 790 25.54 -2.25 -31.51
CA LEU A 790 25.13 -0.91 -31.99
C LEU A 790 23.63 -0.59 -31.82
N ARG A 791 22.87 -1.42 -31.09
CA ARG A 791 21.45 -1.13 -30.79
C ARG A 791 21.33 -0.14 -29.64
N THR A 792 20.66 0.98 -29.88
CA THR A 792 20.24 1.92 -28.81
C THR A 792 19.42 1.17 -27.76
N PRO A 793 19.75 1.22 -26.46
CA PRO A 793 18.98 0.54 -25.42
C PRO A 793 17.56 1.11 -25.33
N LYS A 794 16.61 0.36 -24.77
CA LYS A 794 15.23 0.83 -24.58
C LYS A 794 15.06 1.40 -23.17
N VAL A 795 14.24 2.44 -23.02
CA VAL A 795 13.95 3.11 -21.73
C VAL A 795 13.65 2.10 -20.60
N GLY A 796 12.74 1.16 -20.83
CA GLY A 796 12.37 0.12 -19.86
C GLY A 796 13.48 -0.89 -19.56
N THR A 797 14.46 -1.08 -20.47
CA THR A 797 15.66 -1.89 -20.19
C THR A 797 16.59 -1.15 -19.24
N VAL A 798 16.81 0.16 -19.45
CA VAL A 798 17.64 0.98 -18.56
C VAL A 798 17.05 1.07 -17.14
N ILE A 799 15.71 1.16 -17.02
CA ILE A 799 15.03 1.08 -15.71
C ILE A 799 15.27 -0.27 -15.03
N ILE A 800 15.17 -1.38 -15.77
CA ILE A 800 15.45 -2.73 -15.26
C ILE A 800 16.91 -2.86 -14.79
N ASP A 801 17.86 -2.34 -15.57
CA ASP A 801 19.29 -2.44 -15.26
C ASP A 801 19.72 -1.57 -14.08
N GLN A 802 18.97 -0.51 -13.74
CA GLN A 802 19.11 0.18 -12.46
C GLN A 802 18.43 -0.59 -11.30
N LEU A 803 17.22 -1.14 -11.50
CA LEU A 803 16.54 -1.95 -10.49
C LEU A 803 17.37 -3.17 -10.04
N ARG A 804 18.11 -3.80 -10.97
CA ARG A 804 19.05 -4.90 -10.72
C ARG A 804 20.22 -4.54 -9.78
N GLN A 805 20.47 -3.27 -9.50
CA GLN A 805 21.55 -2.80 -8.63
C GLN A 805 21.11 -2.64 -7.16
N ILE A 806 19.83 -2.83 -6.86
CA ILE A 806 19.27 -2.74 -5.51
C ILE A 806 19.47 -4.08 -4.79
N ASP A 807 20.22 -4.06 -3.68
CA ASP A 807 20.48 -5.23 -2.83
C ASP A 807 19.24 -5.61 -2.00
N PHE A 808 18.43 -6.51 -2.55
CA PHE A 808 17.26 -7.10 -1.89
C PHE A 808 17.00 -8.51 -2.41
N GLU A 809 16.86 -9.50 -1.51
CA GLU A 809 16.49 -10.87 -1.89
C GLU A 809 14.96 -11.10 -1.78
N PRO A 810 14.25 -11.39 -2.88
CA PRO A 810 12.83 -11.67 -2.86
C PRO A 810 12.49 -12.99 -2.16
N TYR A 811 11.28 -13.08 -1.60
CA TYR A 811 10.77 -14.32 -1.03
C TYR A 811 10.64 -15.38 -2.14
N ARG A 812 11.46 -16.44 -2.07
CA ARG A 812 11.51 -17.51 -3.09
C ARG A 812 10.27 -18.41 -3.03
N LEU A 813 9.22 -18.05 -3.77
CA LEU A 813 7.99 -18.84 -3.91
C LEU A 813 8.23 -20.09 -4.79
N TRP A 814 9.07 -19.97 -5.81
CA TRP A 814 9.38 -21.06 -6.75
C TRP A 814 10.85 -21.45 -6.72
N HIS A 815 11.10 -22.68 -6.24
CA HIS A 815 12.39 -23.34 -6.44
C HIS A 815 12.48 -23.97 -7.85
N PRO A 816 13.67 -24.06 -8.47
CA PRO A 816 13.85 -24.81 -9.72
C PRO A 816 13.31 -26.24 -9.63
N PRO A 817 12.74 -26.81 -10.71
CA PRO A 817 12.29 -28.20 -10.71
C PRO A 817 13.48 -29.17 -10.56
N LEU A 818 13.21 -30.36 -10.01
CA LEU A 818 14.24 -31.36 -9.71
C LEU A 818 14.71 -32.12 -10.97
N ASP A 819 15.40 -31.43 -11.87
CA ASP A 819 15.91 -32.00 -13.12
C ASP A 819 17.44 -32.09 -13.20
N VAL A 820 18.17 -31.29 -12.41
CA VAL A 820 19.62 -31.38 -12.26
C VAL A 820 19.95 -31.93 -10.86
N PRO A 821 20.74 -33.02 -10.73
CA PRO A 821 21.06 -33.61 -9.44
C PRO A 821 22.13 -32.79 -8.71
N VAL A 822 21.76 -32.24 -7.55
CA VAL A 822 22.67 -31.49 -6.66
C VAL A 822 23.88 -32.36 -6.25
N PRO A 823 25.10 -31.79 -6.17
CA PRO A 823 26.29 -32.52 -5.74
C PRO A 823 26.25 -32.89 -4.25
N ILE A 824 26.91 -34.00 -3.90
CA ILE A 824 26.73 -34.62 -2.58
C ILE A 824 27.34 -33.81 -1.42
N ASP A 825 28.37 -33.00 -1.67
CA ASP A 825 28.91 -32.07 -0.67
C ASP A 825 27.97 -30.90 -0.41
N GLU A 826 27.35 -30.30 -1.44
CA GLU A 826 26.32 -29.26 -1.22
C GLU A 826 25.11 -29.82 -0.44
N LEU A 827 24.66 -31.04 -0.79
CA LEU A 827 23.58 -31.71 -0.06
C LEU A 827 23.94 -31.98 1.41
N VAL A 828 25.15 -32.50 1.69
CA VAL A 828 25.60 -32.74 3.07
C VAL A 828 25.78 -31.42 3.81
N ASN A 829 26.29 -30.37 3.17
CA ASN A 829 26.38 -29.02 3.77
C ASN A 829 24.98 -28.49 4.15
N ARG A 830 24.00 -28.65 3.26
CA ARG A 830 22.59 -28.26 3.49
C ARG A 830 21.94 -29.06 4.63
N PHE A 831 22.30 -30.34 4.79
CA PHE A 831 21.84 -31.18 5.89
C PHE A 831 22.51 -30.86 7.24
N LEU A 832 23.80 -30.52 7.24
CA LEU A 832 24.55 -30.18 8.46
C LEU A 832 24.39 -28.71 8.90
N GLY A 833 23.86 -27.84 8.03
CA GLY A 833 23.80 -26.39 8.22
C GLY A 833 25.17 -25.70 8.20
N ARG A 834 26.23 -26.39 7.77
CA ARG A 834 27.63 -25.91 7.71
C ARG A 834 28.46 -26.73 6.72
N PRO A 835 29.63 -26.25 6.28
CA PRO A 835 30.55 -27.03 5.44
C PRO A 835 30.98 -28.34 6.13
N TRP A 836 30.83 -29.48 5.45
CA TRP A 836 31.10 -30.82 5.99
C TRP A 836 32.51 -31.07 6.57
N PRO A 837 33.61 -30.40 6.12
CA PRO A 837 34.91 -30.57 6.77
C PRO A 837 34.93 -29.98 8.20
N GLN A 838 34.07 -28.99 8.47
CA GLN A 838 33.94 -28.36 9.79
C GLN A 838 33.28 -29.33 10.76
N ASP A 839 34.05 -29.73 11.77
CA ASP A 839 33.68 -30.75 12.75
C ASP A 839 33.37 -32.13 12.12
N TYR A 840 34.04 -32.48 11.01
CA TYR A 840 33.93 -33.78 10.34
C TYR A 840 33.91 -34.97 11.32
N GLY A 841 32.93 -35.87 11.20
CA GLY A 841 32.80 -37.03 12.10
C GLY A 841 32.15 -36.75 13.46
N THR A 842 31.65 -35.54 13.72
CA THR A 842 30.86 -35.24 14.92
C THR A 842 29.38 -35.61 14.81
N ALA A 843 28.93 -36.08 13.64
CA ALA A 843 27.61 -36.68 13.49
C ALA A 843 27.49 -37.91 14.41
N LYS A 844 26.36 -38.00 15.14
CA LYS A 844 26.07 -39.09 16.09
C LYS A 844 24.88 -39.96 15.68
N ASN A 845 24.16 -39.55 14.65
CA ASN A 845 22.92 -40.16 14.19
C ASN A 845 23.18 -40.74 12.79
N LEU A 846 22.79 -42.00 12.58
CA LEU A 846 23.02 -42.73 11.33
C LEU A 846 22.00 -42.36 10.24
N VAL A 847 21.87 -41.05 10.01
CA VAL A 847 20.93 -40.42 9.08
C VAL A 847 21.75 -39.83 7.93
N PHE A 848 21.50 -40.31 6.72
CA PHE A 848 22.29 -39.96 5.53
C PHE A 848 21.40 -39.23 4.51
N PRO A 849 21.74 -38.00 4.08
CA PRO A 849 21.03 -37.32 3.00
C PRO A 849 21.42 -37.92 1.65
N ILE A 850 20.45 -38.45 0.90
CA ILE A 850 20.65 -39.14 -0.39
C ILE A 850 20.15 -38.34 -1.61
N GLY A 851 19.39 -37.27 -1.39
CA GLY A 851 18.81 -36.46 -2.45
C GLY A 851 18.06 -35.25 -1.89
N ILE A 852 17.12 -34.72 -2.67
CA ILE A 852 16.24 -33.61 -2.29
C ILE A 852 14.77 -34.04 -2.45
N ILE A 853 13.91 -33.55 -1.55
CA ILE A 853 12.45 -33.62 -1.67
C ILE A 853 11.95 -32.28 -2.24
N ASP A 854 11.08 -32.30 -3.23
CA ASP A 854 10.40 -31.10 -3.72
C ASP A 854 9.12 -30.87 -2.90
N ARG A 855 8.95 -29.67 -2.31
CA ARG A 855 7.75 -29.33 -1.55
C ARG A 855 7.15 -28.00 -2.04
N PRO A 856 6.46 -27.99 -3.20
CA PRO A 856 5.95 -26.77 -3.82
C PRO A 856 5.05 -25.97 -2.88
N TYR A 857 4.11 -26.62 -2.20
CA TYR A 857 3.20 -26.04 -1.20
C TYR A 857 3.91 -25.48 0.06
N LYS A 858 5.18 -25.80 0.30
CA LYS A 858 6.00 -25.23 1.38
C LYS A 858 7.07 -24.26 0.88
N HIS A 859 7.18 -24.08 -0.45
CA HIS A 859 8.22 -23.28 -1.10
C HIS A 859 9.64 -23.66 -0.68
N ASP A 860 9.91 -24.96 -0.46
CA ASP A 860 11.24 -25.41 -0.04
C ASP A 860 11.66 -26.77 -0.63
N GLN A 861 12.96 -27.03 -0.52
CA GLN A 861 13.63 -28.21 -1.07
C GLN A 861 14.61 -28.80 -0.03
N PRO A 862 14.10 -29.47 1.02
CA PRO A 862 14.91 -30.06 2.07
C PRO A 862 15.67 -31.31 1.59
N PRO A 863 16.77 -31.68 2.28
CA PRO A 863 17.42 -32.98 2.10
C PRO A 863 16.45 -34.16 2.26
N TRP A 864 16.45 -35.07 1.29
CA TRP A 864 15.86 -36.38 1.41
C TRP A 864 16.81 -37.30 2.18
N THR A 865 16.44 -37.68 3.41
CA THR A 865 17.27 -38.47 4.31
C THR A 865 16.81 -39.91 4.45
N VAL A 866 17.75 -40.85 4.50
CA VAL A 866 17.53 -42.22 4.97
C VAL A 866 18.03 -42.32 6.40
N ASP A 867 17.14 -42.68 7.33
CA ASP A 867 17.53 -43.04 8.69
C ASP A 867 17.84 -44.55 8.75
N THR A 868 19.02 -44.90 9.25
CA THR A 868 19.48 -46.28 9.49
C THR A 868 19.68 -46.58 10.98
N SER A 869 19.11 -45.74 11.85
CA SER A 869 19.02 -45.99 13.28
C SER A 869 17.72 -46.71 13.65
N GLY A 870 17.72 -47.42 14.78
CA GLY A 870 16.53 -48.09 15.34
C GLY A 870 15.84 -49.02 14.34
N ALA A 871 14.56 -48.72 14.04
CA ALA A 871 13.76 -49.51 13.11
C ALA A 871 14.15 -49.35 11.62
N GLY A 872 14.85 -48.27 11.26
CA GLY A 872 15.26 -47.98 9.87
C GLY A 872 16.52 -48.71 9.39
N ALA A 873 17.16 -49.50 10.27
CA ALA A 873 18.49 -50.11 10.09
C ALA A 873 18.77 -50.69 8.69
N ASN A 874 17.90 -51.57 8.19
CA ASN A 874 18.04 -52.12 6.84
C ASN A 874 17.25 -51.28 5.82
N VAL A 875 17.88 -50.99 4.69
CA VAL A 875 17.37 -50.10 3.63
C VAL A 875 17.12 -50.87 2.34
N LEU A 876 15.93 -50.73 1.76
CA LEU A 876 15.57 -51.29 0.46
C LEU A 876 15.36 -50.17 -0.58
N ILE A 877 16.10 -50.22 -1.68
CA ILE A 877 15.99 -49.29 -2.81
C ILE A 877 15.29 -49.99 -3.98
N LEU A 878 14.13 -49.47 -4.37
CA LEU A 878 13.29 -50.00 -5.45
C LEU A 878 13.26 -49.03 -6.63
N GLY A 879 13.10 -49.57 -7.84
CA GLY A 879 13.03 -48.80 -9.08
C GLY A 879 13.30 -49.67 -10.30
N ALA A 880 12.85 -49.26 -11.48
CA ALA A 880 13.10 -50.00 -12.72
C ALA A 880 14.59 -50.09 -13.10
N GLY A 881 14.91 -50.92 -14.09
CA GLY A 881 16.17 -50.81 -14.84
C GLY A 881 16.39 -49.38 -15.33
N GLY A 882 17.60 -48.84 -15.16
CA GLY A 882 17.93 -47.45 -15.50
C GLY A 882 17.45 -46.37 -14.50
N ALA A 883 16.64 -46.69 -13.49
CA ALA A 883 16.07 -45.69 -12.57
C ALA A 883 17.08 -45.01 -11.60
N GLY A 884 18.37 -45.33 -11.67
CA GLY A 884 19.42 -44.73 -10.81
C GLY A 884 19.71 -45.45 -9.49
N LYS A 885 19.30 -46.73 -9.34
CA LYS A 885 19.48 -47.52 -8.10
C LYS A 885 20.93 -47.59 -7.62
N THR A 886 21.88 -47.90 -8.50
CA THR A 886 23.32 -47.93 -8.17
C THR A 886 23.85 -46.55 -7.76
N THR A 887 23.37 -45.49 -8.41
CA THR A 887 23.72 -44.10 -8.05
C THR A 887 23.24 -43.78 -6.63
N ALA A 888 22.01 -44.18 -6.25
CA ALA A 888 21.51 -44.00 -4.89
C ALA A 888 22.37 -44.73 -3.84
N LEU A 889 22.92 -45.91 -4.16
CA LEU A 889 23.92 -46.57 -3.30
C LEU A 889 25.22 -45.76 -3.18
N GLN A 890 25.81 -45.34 -4.31
CA GLN A 890 27.03 -44.52 -4.31
C GLN A 890 26.83 -43.24 -3.49
N THR A 891 25.68 -42.57 -3.65
CA THR A 891 25.34 -41.33 -2.95
C THR A 891 25.13 -41.55 -1.46
N LEU A 892 24.48 -42.64 -1.03
CA LEU A 892 24.36 -43.01 0.39
C LEU A 892 25.75 -43.26 1.03
N ILE A 893 26.63 -44.00 0.34
CA ILE A 893 27.99 -44.28 0.81
C ILE A 893 28.80 -42.97 0.90
N CYS A 894 28.68 -42.07 -0.08
CA CYS A 894 29.33 -40.76 -0.06
C CYS A 894 28.79 -39.86 1.07
N ALA A 895 27.48 -39.81 1.27
CA ALA A 895 26.84 -39.06 2.36
C ALA A 895 27.33 -39.53 3.74
N ALA A 896 27.41 -40.84 3.94
CA ALA A 896 27.96 -41.44 5.15
C ALA A 896 29.46 -41.09 5.31
N ALA A 897 30.25 -41.17 4.23
CA ALA A 897 31.68 -40.90 4.26
C ALA A 897 32.03 -39.42 4.54
N LEU A 898 31.15 -38.48 4.15
CA LEU A 898 31.26 -37.04 4.40
C LEU A 898 30.75 -36.61 5.80
N THR A 899 29.89 -37.41 6.43
CA THR A 899 29.31 -37.09 7.76
C THR A 899 30.03 -37.80 8.92
N HIS A 900 30.47 -39.04 8.70
CA HIS A 900 31.06 -39.94 9.69
C HIS A 900 32.48 -40.36 9.30
N THR A 901 33.31 -40.74 10.27
CA THR A 901 34.68 -41.23 10.04
C THR A 901 34.72 -42.71 9.60
N PRO A 902 35.84 -43.19 9.01
CA PRO A 902 36.06 -44.59 8.69
C PRO A 902 36.07 -45.55 9.89
N GLU A 903 36.18 -45.04 11.12
CA GLU A 903 36.05 -45.82 12.36
C GLU A 903 34.58 -45.96 12.79
N GLN A 904 33.75 -44.95 12.52
CA GLN A 904 32.32 -44.91 12.88
C GLN A 904 31.43 -45.70 11.93
N VAL A 905 31.71 -45.71 10.62
CA VAL A 905 30.93 -46.46 9.62
C VAL A 905 31.83 -47.15 8.60
N GLN A 906 31.50 -48.39 8.23
CA GLN A 906 32.20 -49.17 7.21
C GLN A 906 31.23 -49.79 6.20
N PHE A 907 31.67 -49.94 4.95
CA PHE A 907 30.87 -50.46 3.84
C PHE A 907 31.54 -51.64 3.15
N TYR A 908 30.75 -52.68 2.86
CA TYR A 908 31.16 -53.85 2.10
C TYR A 908 30.17 -54.08 0.95
N CYS A 909 30.63 -53.98 -0.29
CA CYS A 909 29.74 -53.90 -1.45
C CYS A 909 29.77 -55.17 -2.31
N LEU A 910 28.58 -55.66 -2.66
CA LEU A 910 28.33 -56.72 -3.62
C LEU A 910 27.68 -56.09 -4.87
N ALA A 911 28.47 -55.89 -5.92
CA ALA A 911 28.08 -55.18 -7.14
C ALA A 911 27.69 -56.15 -8.27
N TYR A 912 26.39 -56.48 -8.38
CA TYR A 912 25.87 -57.34 -9.45
C TYR A 912 25.27 -56.55 -10.63
N SER A 913 24.90 -55.27 -10.45
CA SER A 913 24.34 -54.43 -11.53
C SER A 913 25.36 -53.96 -12.57
N GLY A 914 26.65 -53.88 -12.22
CA GLY A 914 27.69 -53.38 -13.12
C GLY A 914 28.87 -52.72 -12.38
N THR A 915 29.77 -52.09 -13.14
CA THR A 915 31.03 -51.53 -12.61
C THR A 915 30.88 -50.20 -11.85
N ALA A 916 29.77 -49.48 -11.97
CA ALA A 916 29.63 -48.14 -11.37
C ALA A 916 29.87 -48.10 -9.84
N LEU A 917 29.43 -49.13 -9.12
CA LEU A 917 29.65 -49.26 -7.66
C LEU A 917 31.12 -49.55 -7.30
N THR A 918 32.02 -49.79 -8.26
CA THR A 918 33.47 -49.91 -7.96
C THR A 918 34.13 -48.56 -7.69
N THR A 919 33.54 -47.44 -8.11
CA THR A 919 34.09 -46.09 -7.86
C THR A 919 34.27 -45.79 -6.36
N VAL A 920 33.34 -46.24 -5.52
CA VAL A 920 33.41 -46.03 -4.06
C VAL A 920 34.54 -46.84 -3.40
N ALA A 921 35.17 -47.80 -4.07
CA ALA A 921 36.28 -48.60 -3.53
C ALA A 921 37.51 -47.77 -3.11
N ASN A 922 37.60 -46.52 -3.57
CA ASN A 922 38.65 -45.58 -3.18
C ASN A 922 38.36 -44.81 -1.87
N LEU A 923 37.14 -44.89 -1.32
CA LEU A 923 36.79 -44.29 -0.03
C LEU A 923 37.39 -45.10 1.13
N PRO A 924 37.96 -44.44 2.16
CA PRO A 924 38.57 -45.14 3.30
C PRO A 924 37.57 -45.91 4.16
N HIS A 925 36.27 -45.65 4.01
CA HIS A 925 35.16 -46.36 4.64
C HIS A 925 34.79 -47.68 3.95
N VAL A 926 35.25 -47.93 2.71
CA VAL A 926 34.88 -49.13 1.94
C VAL A 926 35.93 -50.22 2.13
N GLY A 927 35.58 -51.28 2.85
CA GLY A 927 36.45 -52.43 3.11
C GLY A 927 36.65 -53.34 1.90
N GLY A 928 35.76 -53.26 0.90
CA GLY A 928 35.90 -53.95 -0.36
C GLY A 928 34.65 -53.88 -1.25
N VAL A 929 34.86 -54.07 -2.55
CA VAL A 929 33.80 -54.24 -3.56
C VAL A 929 34.06 -55.56 -4.28
N SER A 930 33.11 -56.50 -4.23
CA SER A 930 33.12 -57.79 -4.93
C SER A 930 31.91 -57.89 -5.87
N GLY A 931 31.93 -58.79 -6.84
CA GLY A 931 30.81 -59.02 -7.77
C GLY A 931 30.89 -60.40 -8.41
N PRO A 932 30.08 -60.70 -9.45
CA PRO A 932 30.04 -61.99 -10.13
C PRO A 932 31.41 -62.54 -10.59
N THR A 933 32.36 -61.64 -10.90
CA THR A 933 33.73 -61.98 -11.33
C THR A 933 34.68 -62.37 -10.19
N ASP A 934 34.31 -62.15 -8.93
CA ASP A 934 35.01 -62.70 -7.75
C ASP A 934 34.04 -63.39 -6.76
N PRO A 935 33.58 -64.62 -7.08
CA PRO A 935 32.72 -65.40 -6.18
C PRO A 935 33.37 -65.72 -4.82
N TYR A 936 34.71 -65.72 -4.74
CA TYR A 936 35.42 -65.93 -3.47
C TYR A 936 35.40 -64.68 -2.60
N GLY A 937 35.56 -63.49 -3.19
CA GLY A 937 35.37 -62.19 -2.54
C GLY A 937 33.94 -62.01 -2.03
N VAL A 938 32.92 -62.32 -2.84
CA VAL A 938 31.51 -62.29 -2.42
C VAL A 938 31.27 -63.20 -1.20
N ARG A 939 31.69 -64.48 -1.29
CA ARG A 939 31.48 -65.46 -0.20
C ARG A 939 32.26 -65.09 1.06
N ARG A 940 33.49 -64.59 0.94
CA ARG A 940 34.27 -64.06 2.08
C ARG A 940 33.54 -62.89 2.72
N THR A 941 33.10 -61.91 1.93
CA THR A 941 32.43 -60.70 2.43
C THR A 941 31.20 -61.01 3.29
N VAL A 942 30.31 -61.90 2.82
CA VAL A 942 29.13 -62.31 3.61
C VAL A 942 29.54 -63.09 4.87
N ALA A 943 30.58 -63.93 4.79
CA ALA A 943 31.06 -64.72 5.93
C ALA A 943 31.71 -63.87 7.03
N GLU A 944 32.53 -62.86 6.67
CA GLU A 944 33.16 -61.93 7.62
C GLU A 944 32.11 -61.08 8.34
N VAL A 945 31.16 -60.50 7.58
CA VAL A 945 30.07 -59.69 8.15
C VAL A 945 29.17 -60.52 9.07
N LEU A 946 28.86 -61.77 8.70
CA LEU A 946 28.13 -62.69 9.58
C LEU A 946 28.97 -63.18 10.78
N GLY A 947 30.29 -63.22 10.65
CA GLY A 947 31.24 -63.43 11.74
C GLY A 947 31.14 -62.32 12.78
N LEU A 948 31.23 -61.05 12.35
CA LEU A 948 31.12 -59.89 13.22
C LEU A 948 29.82 -59.86 14.04
N VAL A 949 28.67 -60.24 13.44
CA VAL A 949 27.39 -60.37 14.19
C VAL A 949 27.50 -61.40 15.32
N ARG A 950 28.19 -62.52 15.10
CA ARG A 950 28.38 -63.58 16.11
C ARG A 950 29.35 -63.14 17.20
N ASP A 951 30.44 -62.47 16.84
CA ASP A 951 31.44 -62.00 17.79
C ASP A 951 30.97 -60.80 18.62
N ARG A 952 30.19 -59.88 18.04
CA ARG A 952 29.48 -58.84 18.82
C ARG A 952 28.43 -59.44 19.74
N LYS A 953 27.66 -60.43 19.29
CA LYS A 953 26.68 -61.14 20.15
C LYS A 953 27.31 -61.82 21.37
N ARG A 954 28.56 -62.27 21.26
CA ARG A 954 29.37 -62.74 22.39
C ARG A 954 29.93 -61.58 23.23
N SER A 955 30.70 -60.70 22.60
CA SER A 955 31.49 -59.68 23.30
C SER A 955 30.64 -58.55 23.92
N PHE A 956 29.44 -58.26 23.40
CA PHE A 956 28.52 -57.33 24.06
C PHE A 956 28.04 -57.84 25.42
N LEU A 957 27.97 -59.16 25.63
CA LEU A 957 27.69 -59.77 26.92
C LEU A 957 28.93 -59.74 27.84
N GLU A 958 30.13 -59.90 27.28
CA GLU A 958 31.40 -59.87 28.03
C GLU A 958 31.76 -58.45 28.54
N TYR A 959 31.37 -57.40 27.81
CA TYR A 959 31.68 -55.99 28.10
C TYR A 959 30.49 -55.20 28.69
N ASP A 960 29.39 -55.87 29.05
CA ASP A 960 28.14 -55.26 29.53
C ASP A 960 27.65 -54.10 28.65
N VAL A 961 27.41 -54.40 27.37
CA VAL A 961 26.95 -53.48 26.33
C VAL A 961 25.51 -53.87 25.95
N PRO A 962 24.47 -53.27 26.56
CA PRO A 962 23.08 -53.70 26.37
C PRO A 962 22.48 -53.34 25.01
N SER A 963 23.10 -52.44 24.24
CA SER A 963 22.66 -52.09 22.88
C SER A 963 23.80 -51.48 22.05
N MET A 964 23.64 -51.51 20.72
CA MET A 964 24.55 -50.82 19.80
C MET A 964 24.58 -49.28 20.01
N GLU A 965 23.53 -48.70 20.60
CA GLU A 965 23.55 -47.28 20.97
C GLU A 965 24.57 -47.03 22.09
N VAL A 966 24.56 -47.86 23.15
CA VAL A 966 25.55 -47.77 24.23
C VAL A 966 26.97 -48.08 23.71
N PHE A 967 27.11 -49.01 22.76
CA PHE A 967 28.39 -49.23 22.07
C PHE A 967 28.90 -47.95 21.40
N ARG A 968 28.08 -47.28 20.58
CA ARG A 968 28.44 -46.00 19.93
C ARG A 968 28.78 -44.91 20.95
N ARG A 969 27.99 -44.74 22.00
CA ARG A 969 28.18 -43.67 22.99
C ARG A 969 29.42 -43.89 23.87
N ARG A 970 29.76 -45.15 24.21
CA ARG A 970 31.05 -45.48 24.85
C ARG A 970 32.23 -45.33 23.87
N LYS A 971 32.19 -45.98 22.70
CA LYS A 971 33.32 -46.06 21.75
C LYS A 971 33.68 -44.72 21.11
N PHE A 972 32.69 -43.91 20.74
CA PHE A 972 32.88 -42.63 20.04
C PHE A 972 32.34 -41.41 20.79
N GLY A 973 31.36 -41.59 21.68
CA GLY A 973 30.75 -40.50 22.45
C GLY A 973 31.51 -40.08 23.72
N GLY A 974 32.43 -40.93 24.21
CA GLY A 974 33.20 -40.68 25.43
C GLY A 974 32.49 -41.07 26.74
N GLU A 975 31.39 -41.83 26.69
CA GLU A 975 30.77 -42.37 27.91
C GLU A 975 31.66 -43.43 28.57
N PRO A 976 31.74 -43.46 29.91
CA PRO A 976 32.56 -44.44 30.63
C PRO A 976 31.97 -45.86 30.51
N GLY A 977 32.85 -46.83 30.24
CA GLY A 977 32.54 -48.25 30.20
C GLY A 977 33.42 -48.99 29.20
N GLY A 978 33.51 -50.31 29.35
CA GLY A 978 34.20 -51.14 28.37
C GLY A 978 33.43 -51.24 27.05
N VAL A 979 34.15 -51.39 25.94
CA VAL A 979 33.63 -51.81 24.65
C VAL A 979 34.63 -52.79 24.00
N PRO A 980 34.15 -53.76 23.20
CA PRO A 980 35.03 -54.58 22.37
C PRO A 980 35.82 -53.73 21.37
N ASP A 981 37.14 -53.91 21.33
CA ASP A 981 37.97 -53.39 20.24
C ASP A 981 37.99 -54.39 19.08
N ASP A 982 36.89 -54.41 18.35
CA ASP A 982 36.67 -55.19 17.13
C ASP A 982 37.19 -54.49 15.86
N GLY A 983 37.73 -53.27 15.97
CA GLY A 983 38.10 -52.44 14.81
C GLY A 983 36.94 -51.85 14.00
N PHE A 984 35.67 -52.07 14.40
CA PHE A 984 34.49 -51.69 13.62
C PHE A 984 33.57 -50.68 14.33
N GLY A 985 32.79 -49.95 13.52
CA GLY A 985 31.69 -49.07 13.92
C GLY A 985 30.35 -49.70 13.55
N ASP A 986 29.48 -48.97 12.85
CA ASP A 986 28.31 -49.54 12.18
C ASP A 986 28.68 -50.01 10.76
N VAL A 987 28.42 -51.30 10.46
CA VAL A 987 28.87 -51.96 9.23
C VAL A 987 27.70 -52.20 8.28
N TYR A 988 27.83 -51.77 7.04
CA TYR A 988 26.79 -51.85 6.02
C TYR A 988 27.18 -52.84 4.92
N LEU A 989 26.44 -53.94 4.81
CA LEU A 989 26.48 -54.85 3.67
C LEU A 989 25.59 -54.28 2.55
N VAL A 990 26.24 -53.77 1.51
CA VAL A 990 25.59 -53.18 0.34
C VAL A 990 25.43 -54.24 -0.74
N ILE A 991 24.22 -54.42 -1.27
CA ILE A 991 23.88 -55.44 -2.28
C ILE A 991 23.19 -54.75 -3.46
N ASP A 992 23.92 -54.51 -4.54
CA ASP A 992 23.36 -53.98 -5.77
C ASP A 992 22.91 -55.12 -6.68
N ASN A 993 21.60 -55.19 -6.95
CA ASN A 993 20.85 -56.28 -7.54
C ASN A 993 20.81 -57.55 -6.65
N TYR A 994 19.96 -57.49 -5.62
CA TYR A 994 19.64 -58.61 -4.72
C TYR A 994 19.18 -59.87 -5.47
N ARG A 995 18.47 -59.70 -6.60
CA ARG A 995 17.96 -60.83 -7.38
C ARG A 995 19.08 -61.59 -8.08
N ALA A 996 20.04 -60.90 -8.70
CA ALA A 996 21.19 -61.55 -9.33
C ALA A 996 22.04 -62.32 -8.29
N LEU A 997 22.23 -61.77 -7.09
CA LEU A 997 22.85 -62.51 -5.97
C LEU A 997 22.06 -63.79 -5.61
N ALA A 998 20.73 -63.72 -5.62
CA ALA A 998 19.86 -64.86 -5.31
C ALA A 998 19.83 -65.93 -6.42
N GLU A 999 19.93 -65.53 -7.68
CA GLU A 999 20.01 -66.43 -8.84
C GLU A 999 21.40 -67.10 -8.95
N GLU A 1000 22.50 -66.41 -8.61
CA GLU A 1000 23.85 -66.99 -8.65
C GLU A 1000 24.24 -67.81 -7.39
N ASN A 1001 23.81 -67.40 -6.19
CA ASN A 1001 24.31 -67.97 -4.93
C ASN A 1001 23.20 -68.11 -3.86
N GLU A 1002 22.20 -68.97 -4.10
CA GLU A 1002 21.08 -69.20 -3.16
C GLU A 1002 21.52 -69.45 -1.69
N VAL A 1003 22.61 -70.20 -1.47
CA VAL A 1003 23.15 -70.48 -0.12
C VAL A 1003 23.56 -69.22 0.66
N LEU A 1004 23.94 -68.14 -0.04
CA LEU A 1004 24.23 -66.86 0.61
C LEU A 1004 22.96 -66.11 1.01
N ILE A 1005 21.81 -66.38 0.41
CA ILE A 1005 20.54 -65.71 0.74
C ILE A 1005 20.05 -66.08 2.14
N GLU A 1006 20.28 -67.31 2.59
CA GLU A 1006 19.99 -67.70 3.99
C GLU A 1006 20.88 -66.93 4.98
N GLN A 1007 22.16 -66.73 4.64
CA GLN A 1007 23.13 -65.99 5.45
C GLN A 1007 22.81 -64.49 5.48
N VAL A 1008 22.52 -63.89 4.33
CA VAL A 1008 22.06 -62.49 4.22
C VAL A 1008 20.75 -62.29 4.97
N ASN A 1009 19.80 -63.23 4.89
CA ASN A 1009 18.57 -63.17 5.69
C ASN A 1009 18.84 -63.27 7.20
N GLN A 1010 19.87 -64.02 7.64
CA GLN A 1010 20.31 -63.98 9.04
C GLN A 1010 20.86 -62.60 9.42
N ILE A 1011 21.70 -61.98 8.56
CA ILE A 1011 22.23 -60.63 8.80
C ILE A 1011 21.10 -59.60 8.89
N ILE A 1012 20.14 -59.60 7.94
CA ILE A 1012 18.98 -58.70 7.93
C ILE A 1012 18.21 -58.77 9.26
N ASN A 1013 17.91 -59.97 9.76
CA ASN A 1013 17.06 -60.14 10.95
C ASN A 1013 17.81 -60.06 12.30
N GLN A 1014 19.14 -60.20 12.34
CA GLN A 1014 19.91 -60.26 13.60
C GLN A 1014 20.99 -59.17 13.71
N GLY A 1015 21.53 -58.69 12.59
CA GLY A 1015 22.60 -57.71 12.50
C GLY A 1015 22.31 -56.34 13.12
N PRO A 1016 21.12 -55.73 12.92
CA PRO A 1016 20.83 -54.38 13.42
C PRO A 1016 21.04 -54.20 14.94
N SER A 1017 20.77 -55.24 15.73
CA SER A 1017 21.00 -55.23 17.19
C SER A 1017 22.49 -55.09 17.57
N PHE A 1018 23.38 -55.44 16.65
CA PHE A 1018 24.84 -55.43 16.78
C PHE A 1018 25.51 -54.47 15.78
N GLY A 1019 24.76 -53.52 15.22
CA GLY A 1019 25.30 -52.50 14.30
C GLY A 1019 25.80 -53.07 12.98
N VAL A 1020 25.12 -54.08 12.45
CA VAL A 1020 25.36 -54.63 11.11
C VAL A 1020 24.07 -54.52 10.30
N HIS A 1021 24.13 -53.75 9.22
CA HIS A 1021 22.99 -53.29 8.45
C HIS A 1021 23.06 -53.81 7.02
N VAL A 1022 21.93 -53.93 6.33
CA VAL A 1022 21.87 -54.33 4.91
C VAL A 1022 21.20 -53.24 4.09
N VAL A 1023 21.86 -52.82 3.01
CA VAL A 1023 21.33 -51.88 2.01
C VAL A 1023 21.22 -52.63 0.68
N ALA A 1024 20.02 -52.89 0.19
CA ALA A 1024 19.80 -53.70 -1.01
C ALA A 1024 19.06 -52.94 -2.11
N THR A 1025 19.40 -53.19 -3.38
CA THR A 1025 18.60 -52.76 -4.54
C THR A 1025 17.86 -53.94 -5.18
N ALA A 1026 16.64 -53.69 -5.66
CA ALA A 1026 15.84 -54.65 -6.46
C ALA A 1026 15.00 -53.91 -7.51
N ASP A 1027 14.53 -54.62 -8.55
CA ASP A 1027 13.65 -54.03 -9.56
C ASP A 1027 12.21 -53.95 -9.05
N ARG A 1028 11.78 -54.96 -8.26
CA ARG A 1028 10.47 -55.01 -7.59
C ARG A 1028 10.56 -55.65 -6.21
N GLU A 1029 9.73 -55.21 -5.25
CA GLU A 1029 9.64 -55.85 -3.93
C GLU A 1029 9.21 -57.33 -4.02
N SER A 1030 8.49 -57.70 -5.08
CA SER A 1030 8.07 -59.07 -5.36
C SER A 1030 9.23 -60.05 -5.57
N GLU A 1031 10.44 -59.57 -5.90
CA GLU A 1031 11.65 -60.39 -6.09
C GLU A 1031 12.28 -60.87 -4.77
N LEU A 1032 11.98 -60.18 -3.66
CA LEU A 1032 12.42 -60.60 -2.32
C LEU A 1032 11.55 -61.76 -1.82
N ARG A 1033 12.16 -62.77 -1.19
CA ARG A 1033 11.42 -63.84 -0.49
C ARG A 1033 10.62 -63.23 0.68
N PRO A 1034 9.38 -63.69 0.99
CA PRO A 1034 8.53 -63.02 1.99
C PRO A 1034 9.16 -62.74 3.37
N PRO A 1035 9.97 -63.65 3.98
CA PRO A 1035 10.64 -63.36 5.27
C PRO A 1035 11.67 -62.22 5.21
N VAL A 1036 12.16 -61.89 4.02
CA VAL A 1036 13.17 -60.85 3.79
C VAL A 1036 12.51 -59.46 3.71
N ARG A 1037 11.30 -59.38 3.13
CA ARG A 1037 10.56 -58.10 2.94
C ARG A 1037 10.24 -57.38 4.25
N SER A 1038 9.96 -58.14 5.31
CA SER A 1038 9.70 -57.64 6.66
C SER A 1038 10.96 -57.17 7.40
N GLY A 1039 12.15 -57.57 6.95
CA GLY A 1039 13.41 -57.18 7.57
C GLY A 1039 13.93 -55.80 7.14
N PHE A 1040 13.38 -55.23 6.07
CA PHE A 1040 13.68 -53.87 5.62
C PHE A 1040 12.70 -52.87 6.25
N GLY A 1041 13.22 -51.98 7.09
CA GLY A 1041 12.42 -50.92 7.74
C GLY A 1041 12.38 -49.63 6.93
N SER A 1042 13.53 -49.21 6.40
CA SER A 1042 13.65 -48.05 5.51
C SER A 1042 13.47 -48.45 4.04
N ARG A 1043 12.69 -47.67 3.29
CA ARG A 1043 12.43 -47.86 1.85
C ARG A 1043 12.70 -46.58 1.06
N VAL A 1044 13.25 -46.75 -0.14
CA VAL A 1044 13.58 -45.69 -1.10
C VAL A 1044 12.93 -46.08 -2.44
N GLU A 1045 11.82 -45.43 -2.81
CA GLU A 1045 11.11 -45.70 -4.07
C GLU A 1045 11.52 -44.68 -5.14
N LEU A 1046 12.45 -45.10 -6.03
CA LEU A 1046 12.69 -44.44 -7.32
C LEU A 1046 11.59 -44.85 -8.31
N ARG A 1047 11.57 -44.30 -9.53
CA ARG A 1047 10.58 -44.67 -10.57
C ARG A 1047 10.47 -46.19 -10.73
N LEU A 1048 9.34 -46.76 -10.32
CA LEU A 1048 9.11 -48.20 -10.23
C LEU A 1048 8.82 -48.82 -11.61
N ALA A 1049 9.04 -50.13 -11.73
CA ALA A 1049 8.73 -50.91 -12.94
C ALA A 1049 7.24 -51.25 -13.10
N ALA A 1050 6.44 -51.01 -12.06
CA ALA A 1050 4.99 -51.16 -12.00
C ALA A 1050 4.47 -50.19 -10.92
N VAL A 1051 3.36 -49.49 -11.17
CA VAL A 1051 2.86 -48.45 -10.23
C VAL A 1051 2.08 -49.07 -9.07
N GLU A 1052 1.61 -50.30 -9.26
CA GLU A 1052 0.93 -51.16 -8.30
C GLU A 1052 1.88 -51.66 -7.19
N ASP A 1053 3.18 -51.69 -7.47
CA ASP A 1053 4.21 -52.09 -6.50
C ASP A 1053 4.51 -51.00 -5.45
N ALA A 1054 4.07 -49.75 -5.64
CA ALA A 1054 4.31 -48.64 -4.71
C ALA A 1054 3.79 -48.90 -3.29
N LYS A 1055 4.54 -48.45 -2.27
CA LYS A 1055 4.19 -48.56 -0.84
C LYS A 1055 4.21 -47.22 -0.13
N LEU A 1056 5.06 -46.27 -0.56
CA LEU A 1056 5.14 -44.94 0.07
C LEU A 1056 3.98 -44.04 -0.34
N VAL A 1057 3.49 -44.17 -1.58
CA VAL A 1057 2.42 -43.34 -2.15
C VAL A 1057 1.35 -44.22 -2.81
N ARG A 1058 0.15 -43.69 -3.03
CA ARG A 1058 -0.87 -44.41 -3.82
C ARG A 1058 -0.43 -44.53 -5.28
N SER A 1059 -0.67 -45.68 -5.92
CA SER A 1059 -0.28 -45.98 -7.30
C SER A 1059 -0.71 -44.92 -8.33
N ARG A 1060 -1.81 -44.21 -8.07
CA ARG A 1060 -2.30 -43.10 -8.90
C ARG A 1060 -1.35 -41.89 -8.99
N PHE A 1061 -0.41 -41.76 -8.06
CA PHE A 1061 0.64 -40.74 -8.01
C PHE A 1061 2.00 -41.30 -8.44
N ALA A 1062 2.29 -42.57 -8.12
CA ALA A 1062 3.53 -43.24 -8.54
C ALA A 1062 3.73 -43.26 -10.08
N LYS A 1063 2.64 -43.16 -10.85
CA LYS A 1063 2.66 -43.01 -12.32
C LYS A 1063 3.34 -41.71 -12.79
N ASP A 1064 3.29 -40.65 -11.97
CA ASP A 1064 3.67 -39.28 -12.32
C ASP A 1064 5.18 -39.01 -12.12
N VAL A 1065 5.92 -39.95 -11.52
CA VAL A 1065 7.39 -39.86 -11.37
C VAL A 1065 8.05 -39.83 -12.76
N PRO A 1066 8.73 -38.74 -13.18
CA PRO A 1066 9.22 -38.63 -14.56
C PRO A 1066 10.28 -39.68 -14.95
N PRO A 1067 10.44 -40.01 -16.25
CA PRO A 1067 11.36 -41.05 -16.74
C PRO A 1067 12.85 -40.64 -16.73
N LYS A 1068 13.29 -39.87 -15.73
CA LYS A 1068 14.69 -39.44 -15.56
C LYS A 1068 15.35 -40.26 -14.43
N PRO A 1069 16.61 -40.73 -14.56
CA PRO A 1069 17.31 -41.45 -13.51
C PRO A 1069 17.36 -40.66 -12.19
N GLY A 1070 17.29 -41.37 -11.06
CA GLY A 1070 17.33 -40.76 -9.73
C GLY A 1070 16.02 -40.10 -9.28
N ARG A 1071 15.01 -39.94 -10.15
CA ARG A 1071 13.68 -39.45 -9.73
C ARG A 1071 12.92 -40.52 -8.95
N GLY A 1072 12.24 -40.08 -7.89
CA GLY A 1072 11.41 -40.93 -7.03
C GLY A 1072 10.23 -40.16 -6.44
N MET A 1073 9.59 -40.77 -5.43
CA MET A 1073 8.53 -40.15 -4.63
C MET A 1073 8.60 -40.58 -3.17
N VAL A 1074 8.12 -39.71 -2.28
CA VAL A 1074 7.83 -40.00 -0.87
C VAL A 1074 6.44 -39.50 -0.49
N ALA A 1075 5.86 -40.00 0.60
CA ALA A 1075 4.62 -39.46 1.15
C ALA A 1075 4.78 -37.99 1.57
N VAL A 1076 3.69 -37.23 1.59
CA VAL A 1076 3.65 -35.85 2.10
C VAL A 1076 4.13 -35.81 3.56
N ASN A 1077 5.22 -35.10 3.82
CA ASN A 1077 5.89 -35.04 5.14
C ASN A 1077 5.49 -33.83 6.00
N TYR A 1078 4.32 -33.23 5.75
CA TYR A 1078 3.74 -32.12 6.50
C TYR A 1078 2.22 -32.24 6.59
N VAL A 1079 1.61 -31.62 7.60
CA VAL A 1079 0.14 -31.60 7.74
C VAL A 1079 -0.47 -30.66 6.69
N ARG A 1080 -1.45 -31.14 5.94
CA ARG A 1080 -2.26 -30.38 4.98
C ARG A 1080 -3.68 -30.97 4.90
N LEU A 1081 -4.67 -30.26 5.46
CA LEU A 1081 -6.03 -30.75 5.72
C LEU A 1081 -6.87 -31.04 4.46
N ASP A 1082 -6.55 -30.38 3.34
CA ASP A 1082 -7.21 -30.53 2.04
C ASP A 1082 -6.60 -31.64 1.16
N SER A 1083 -5.56 -32.33 1.64
CA SER A 1083 -4.79 -33.29 0.83
C SER A 1083 -4.85 -34.73 1.33
N ASP A 1084 -4.66 -35.66 0.40
CA ASP A 1084 -4.46 -37.08 0.66
C ASP A 1084 -3.11 -37.30 1.37
N PRO A 1085 -3.04 -37.86 2.61
CA PRO A 1085 -1.77 -38.10 3.29
C PRO A 1085 -0.83 -39.07 2.54
N GLN A 1086 -1.33 -39.79 1.54
CA GLN A 1086 -0.56 -40.65 0.65
C GLN A 1086 -0.39 -40.06 -0.77
N ALA A 1087 -0.56 -38.74 -0.91
CA ALA A 1087 -0.04 -37.99 -2.04
C ALA A 1087 1.50 -38.06 -2.09
N GLY A 1088 2.06 -37.91 -3.28
CA GLY A 1088 3.50 -38.03 -3.52
C GLY A 1088 4.18 -36.67 -3.65
N LEU A 1089 5.24 -36.46 -2.87
CA LEU A 1089 6.24 -35.42 -3.10
C LEU A 1089 7.33 -36.00 -3.99
N HIS A 1090 7.69 -35.32 -5.08
CA HIS A 1090 8.79 -35.75 -5.94
C HIS A 1090 10.13 -35.71 -5.19
N THR A 1091 11.01 -36.65 -5.52
CA THR A 1091 12.41 -36.62 -5.07
C THR A 1091 13.38 -36.74 -6.24
N LEU A 1092 14.62 -36.30 -6.02
CA LEU A 1092 15.76 -36.55 -6.90
C LEU A 1092 16.99 -36.92 -6.05
N VAL A 1093 17.64 -38.04 -6.39
CA VAL A 1093 18.92 -38.49 -5.82
C VAL A 1093 20.05 -37.53 -6.22
N ALA A 1094 20.90 -37.17 -5.26
CA ALA A 1094 22.08 -36.31 -5.50
C ALA A 1094 23.19 -37.05 -6.27
N ARG A 1095 24.03 -36.32 -7.03
CA ARG A 1095 25.15 -36.94 -7.74
C ARG A 1095 26.30 -37.25 -6.74
N PRO A 1096 26.90 -38.45 -6.77
CA PRO A 1096 27.90 -38.90 -5.78
C PRO A 1096 29.30 -38.30 -6.02
N ALA A 1097 29.35 -37.04 -6.46
CA ALA A 1097 30.55 -36.30 -6.81
C ALA A 1097 30.46 -34.86 -6.26
N LEU A 1098 31.60 -34.22 -6.01
CA LEU A 1098 31.67 -32.87 -5.45
C LEU A 1098 31.19 -31.80 -6.43
N GLY A 1099 30.75 -30.64 -5.92
CA GLY A 1099 30.34 -29.50 -6.76
C GLY A 1099 31.46 -28.95 -7.66
N SER A 1100 32.73 -29.27 -7.37
CA SER A 1100 33.88 -28.91 -8.20
C SER A 1100 34.09 -29.80 -9.44
N THR A 1101 33.29 -30.86 -9.65
CA THR A 1101 33.31 -31.66 -10.89
C THR A 1101 32.17 -31.26 -11.82
N PRO A 1102 32.33 -31.39 -13.16
CA PRO A 1102 31.24 -31.17 -14.11
C PRO A 1102 30.01 -32.04 -13.81
N ASP A 1103 28.80 -31.54 -14.10
CA ASP A 1103 27.54 -32.19 -13.69
C ASP A 1103 27.26 -33.55 -14.36
N ALA A 1104 27.95 -33.86 -15.45
CA ALA A 1104 27.93 -35.18 -16.08
C ALA A 1104 28.73 -36.25 -15.30
N VAL A 1105 29.47 -35.88 -14.24
CA VAL A 1105 30.31 -36.80 -13.46
C VAL A 1105 29.53 -37.41 -12.30
N PHE A 1106 29.34 -38.73 -12.36
CA PHE A 1106 28.74 -39.56 -11.31
C PHE A 1106 29.76 -40.52 -10.65
N GLU A 1107 31.05 -40.18 -10.75
CA GLU A 1107 32.17 -40.94 -10.20
C GLU A 1107 32.63 -40.37 -8.85
N SER A 1108 32.74 -41.24 -7.84
CA SER A 1108 32.96 -40.84 -6.44
C SER A 1108 34.43 -40.58 -6.07
N ASP A 1109 35.34 -40.63 -7.03
CA ASP A 1109 36.77 -40.39 -6.80
C ASP A 1109 37.09 -38.97 -6.28
N SER A 1110 36.27 -37.97 -6.65
CA SER A 1110 36.34 -36.61 -6.09
C SER A 1110 36.07 -36.60 -4.58
N VAL A 1111 34.99 -37.25 -4.16
CA VAL A 1111 34.62 -37.46 -2.75
C VAL A 1111 35.72 -38.26 -2.04
N ALA A 1112 36.21 -39.33 -2.65
CA ALA A 1112 37.27 -40.16 -2.09
C ALA A 1112 38.59 -39.40 -1.89
N ALA A 1113 38.96 -38.48 -2.79
CA ALA A 1113 40.12 -37.61 -2.59
C ALA A 1113 39.94 -36.67 -1.39
N ALA A 1114 38.82 -35.93 -1.34
CA ALA A 1114 38.57 -34.96 -0.28
C ALA A 1114 38.41 -35.61 1.11
N VAL A 1115 37.67 -36.72 1.20
CA VAL A 1115 37.52 -37.48 2.45
C VAL A 1115 38.87 -38.00 2.96
N ARG A 1116 39.75 -38.51 2.08
CA ARG A 1116 41.10 -38.94 2.49
C ARG A 1116 41.95 -37.77 2.99
N GLN A 1117 41.84 -36.58 2.38
CA GLN A 1117 42.53 -35.37 2.83
C GLN A 1117 42.05 -34.90 4.21
N VAL A 1118 40.73 -34.81 4.44
CA VAL A 1118 40.16 -34.36 5.72
C VAL A 1118 40.39 -35.39 6.84
N ALA A 1119 40.29 -36.69 6.55
CA ALA A 1119 40.60 -37.74 7.51
C ALA A 1119 42.08 -37.74 7.93
N ALA A 1120 43.01 -37.48 7.01
CA ALA A 1120 44.44 -37.36 7.31
C ALA A 1120 44.79 -36.07 8.07
N ALA A 1121 44.01 -35.00 7.91
CA ALA A 1121 44.24 -33.71 8.57
C ALA A 1121 43.85 -33.69 10.06
N LYS A 1122 43.00 -34.61 10.52
CA LYS A 1122 42.73 -34.78 11.96
C LYS A 1122 43.78 -35.69 12.60
N PRO A 1123 44.60 -35.21 13.55
CA PRO A 1123 45.44 -36.08 14.36
C PRO A 1123 44.55 -36.91 15.31
N GLY A 1124 44.17 -38.11 14.87
CA GLY A 1124 43.50 -39.11 15.70
C GLY A 1124 44.34 -39.42 16.93
N ARG A 1125 43.68 -39.77 18.05
CA ARG A 1125 44.35 -40.02 19.34
C ARG A 1125 45.11 -41.36 19.33
N CYS A 1126 46.28 -41.40 18.68
CA CYS A 1126 47.25 -42.48 18.82
C CYS A 1126 47.91 -42.49 20.21
N ALA A 1127 47.10 -42.76 21.25
CA ALA A 1127 47.52 -42.98 22.63
C ALA A 1127 48.21 -44.35 22.78
N GLY A 1128 49.29 -44.57 22.02
CA GLY A 1128 49.99 -45.86 21.94
C GLY A 1128 51.37 -45.85 21.29
N CYS A 1129 51.74 -44.84 20.49
CA CYS A 1129 53.03 -44.81 19.80
C CYS A 1129 54.04 -43.86 20.48
N ARG A 1130 55.10 -44.41 21.07
CA ARG A 1130 56.28 -43.64 21.48
C ARG A 1130 57.10 -43.21 20.25
N PRO A 1131 57.62 -41.97 20.17
CA PRO A 1131 58.52 -41.57 19.10
C PRO A 1131 59.90 -42.24 19.30
N GLY A 1132 60.18 -43.33 18.56
CA GLY A 1132 61.40 -44.12 18.83
C GLY A 1132 61.72 -45.30 17.91
N SER A 1133 61.13 -45.42 16.73
CA SER A 1133 61.49 -46.45 15.74
C SER A 1133 61.25 -45.96 14.31
N GLY A 1134 62.08 -46.39 13.36
CA GLY A 1134 62.05 -45.93 11.97
C GLY A 1134 60.81 -46.38 11.18
N TRP A 1135 60.60 -45.77 10.00
CA TRP A 1135 59.48 -46.01 9.09
C TRP A 1135 59.47 -47.43 8.46
N THR A 1136 59.08 -48.43 9.24
CA THR A 1136 58.67 -49.76 8.76
C THR A 1136 57.68 -50.38 9.75
N SER A 1137 56.67 -51.10 9.23
CA SER A 1137 55.56 -51.75 9.93
C SER A 1137 54.52 -50.84 10.61
N CYS A 1138 53.49 -50.46 9.84
CA CYS A 1138 52.10 -50.53 10.30
C CYS A 1138 51.33 -51.49 9.38
N GLY A 1139 50.22 -52.06 9.84
CA GLY A 1139 49.59 -53.24 9.24
C GLY A 1139 49.15 -53.08 7.79
N LYS A 1140 49.63 -53.96 6.89
CA LYS A 1140 48.97 -54.17 5.59
C LYS A 1140 47.70 -54.98 5.81
N TRP A 1141 46.55 -54.43 5.42
CA TRP A 1141 45.37 -55.24 5.11
C TRP A 1141 45.74 -56.26 3.99
N PRO A 1142 45.24 -57.50 4.04
CA PRO A 1142 45.74 -58.58 3.20
C PRO A 1142 45.34 -58.41 1.72
N ARG A 1143 46.30 -57.98 0.89
CA ARG A 1143 46.16 -58.07 -0.57
C ARG A 1143 46.23 -59.54 -1.02
N PRO A 1144 45.55 -59.92 -2.12
CA PRO A 1144 45.79 -61.19 -2.81
C PRO A 1144 47.26 -61.38 -3.20
N ILE A 1145 47.67 -62.65 -3.31
CA ILE A 1145 49.04 -63.04 -3.68
C ILE A 1145 49.35 -62.64 -5.13
N ASP A 1146 50.56 -62.13 -5.37
CA ASP A 1146 51.02 -61.78 -6.72
C ASP A 1146 51.12 -62.98 -7.65
N ALA A 1147 50.53 -62.84 -8.84
CA ALA A 1147 50.63 -63.81 -9.93
C ALA A 1147 50.76 -63.09 -11.28
N ARG A 1148 51.86 -62.37 -11.50
CA ARG A 1148 52.22 -61.80 -12.82
C ARG A 1148 53.67 -62.05 -13.20
N GLY A 1149 53.86 -62.73 -14.33
CA GLY A 1149 55.08 -62.67 -15.11
C GLY A 1149 55.08 -61.48 -16.09
N SER A 1150 56.25 -61.24 -16.69
CA SER A 1150 56.57 -60.43 -17.90
C SER A 1150 55.42 -60.06 -18.88
N ALA A 1151 55.41 -58.94 -19.62
CA ALA A 1151 56.21 -57.69 -19.71
C ALA A 1151 55.47 -56.73 -20.74
N ARG A 1152 55.98 -55.74 -21.51
CA ARG A 1152 57.33 -55.17 -21.81
C ARG A 1152 57.22 -53.79 -22.55
N ALA A 1153 57.75 -52.70 -21.97
CA ALA A 1153 58.02 -51.39 -22.64
C ALA A 1153 56.77 -50.67 -23.28
N GLU A 1154 56.76 -49.44 -23.83
CA GLU A 1154 57.73 -48.37 -24.19
C GLU A 1154 57.14 -46.98 -23.71
N SER A 1155 57.90 -45.95 -23.26
CA SER A 1155 58.51 -44.81 -24.02
C SER A 1155 57.51 -43.99 -24.89
N LEU A 1156 57.33 -42.66 -24.86
CA LEU A 1156 57.97 -41.44 -24.24
C LEU A 1156 56.84 -40.50 -23.67
N GLY A 1157 56.91 -39.21 -23.27
CA GLY A 1157 57.90 -38.08 -23.29
C GLY A 1157 57.63 -37.03 -24.40
N PRO A 1158 57.72 -35.67 -24.21
CA PRO A 1158 58.27 -34.87 -23.09
C PRO A 1158 57.35 -33.73 -22.53
N PHE A 1159 57.90 -32.89 -21.62
CA PHE A 1159 57.30 -31.67 -21.02
C PHE A 1159 57.31 -30.43 -21.96
N PRO A 1160 56.57 -29.35 -21.61
CA PRO A 1160 57.27 -28.20 -21.02
C PRO A 1160 56.69 -27.68 -19.68
N ASN A 1161 57.50 -26.97 -18.91
CA ASN A 1161 57.11 -26.23 -17.69
C ASN A 1161 56.46 -24.87 -18.05
N TRP A 1162 55.90 -24.17 -17.06
CA TRP A 1162 56.40 -22.84 -16.61
C TRP A 1162 55.89 -22.51 -15.18
N ILE A 1163 56.35 -21.41 -14.59
CA ILE A 1163 56.38 -21.18 -13.12
C ILE A 1163 55.55 -19.94 -12.72
N CYS A 1164 54.79 -20.03 -11.62
CA CYS A 1164 54.65 -18.92 -10.66
C CYS A 1164 54.17 -19.40 -9.26
N SER A 1165 54.26 -18.53 -8.25
CA SER A 1165 54.23 -18.89 -6.82
C SER A 1165 53.44 -17.92 -5.94
N ARG A 1166 52.63 -18.46 -5.01
CA ARG A 1166 52.11 -17.85 -3.75
C ARG A 1166 51.28 -18.94 -3.02
N CYS A 1167 51.27 -19.11 -1.70
CA CYS A 1167 51.89 -18.36 -0.60
C CYS A 1167 52.64 -19.29 0.38
N ILE A 1168 53.76 -18.79 0.93
CA ILE A 1168 54.54 -19.23 2.11
C ILE A 1168 54.61 -20.74 2.35
#